data_AF-A0A2D8I5I9-F1
#
_entry.id   AF-A0A2D8I5I9-F1
#
_cell.length_a   1.000
_cell.length_b   1.000
_cell.length_c   1.000
_cell.angle_alpha   90.00
_cell.angle_beta   90.00
_cell.angle_gamma   90.00
#
_symmetry.space_group_name_H-M   'P 1'
#
loop_
_entity.id
_entity.type
_entity.pdbx_description
1 polymer ?
#
loop_
_entity_poly.entity_id
_entity_poly.type
_entity_poly.pdbx_seq_one_letter_code
_entity_poly.pdbx_strand_id
1 'polypeptide(L)'
;MSEGDIDDYGKTQRGNPGKDGYADITGAFPKREYIDVASTNLAARGLKRNELYIGGGDVDLNLDLRTNGLSTYPLNQVRETVSGHVTEIDDTPGSERILYKHRTGAGVEMRPDGTVIVSSRYNTIQITGNDHKVIVEGDGDIHYNGNLRLHVAGNMDVEVGGDYNLRVHGDKREDIRGGVEQKVVENHETRITGNKSSYVLGTNSDIVLSDNNSMVKGNNTERVQGKQAQYVGDDILITAANDYNLTSPSVNIAATDLSAISTTGIIGGDNVIYYAKNYYGTSATFTAGVTAPTFSGDLTGKADDANQADFATSAGQAPLGVAGNPGSNTHVDTDTTVRTAGGQSINAPGPNSAIMSAYLNASELGIRNVKIDQGDAIRDTVNKSVDYGGISKVRLTTDTVRSKLRDPNTSRNSDFIGRCISEGILSASYVEQKPQSFDIGRIFNKDATAVFPKGKTLGNQNVQAERIAGDASSLLETTLIPNQLYNPEFQMKRDGVITGKTKLGRGITVAKFCGGYADPATLEHITDDIDRLQIARNLYANAEFIRQAQEFLDKGNKHRLIVAEGLYKKEAGETLDVDSLNFLASRGQVVVYELRDLTGNIDVPKTFELAVYCKDYTNFDKMILDYDSYNPDGSLNAQLIIQMPPCNPDWKMRYRNDIETRYNNYTQTNGELVEII
;
A
#
# COMPACT_ATOMS: atom_id res chain seq x y z
N MET A 1 101.01 -34.69 16.76
CA MET A 1 100.42 -34.45 18.10
C MET A 1 100.42 -32.96 18.35
N SER A 2 99.35 -32.47 18.99
CA SER A 2 98.91 -31.09 19.32
C SER A 2 97.67 -30.72 18.50
N GLU A 3 96.46 -30.77 19.07
CA GLU A 3 95.79 -29.65 19.78
C GLU A 3 95.71 -28.42 18.87
N GLY A 4 94.57 -27.78 18.57
CA GLY A 4 93.22 -27.71 19.13
C GLY A 4 92.60 -26.40 18.58
N ASP A 5 91.32 -26.15 18.87
CA ASP A 5 90.59 -24.87 18.77
C ASP A 5 89.81 -24.50 17.47
N ILE A 6 88.51 -24.78 17.55
CA ILE A 6 87.36 -23.83 17.60
C ILE A 6 87.55 -22.46 16.90
N ASP A 7 86.74 -22.21 15.85
CA ASP A 7 86.27 -20.88 15.39
C ASP A 7 84.81 -21.07 14.92
N ASP A 8 83.82 -20.67 15.72
CA ASP A 8 83.18 -19.35 15.85
C ASP A 8 82.25 -18.95 14.68
N TYR A 9 81.01 -18.64 15.09
CA TYR A 9 79.89 -18.19 14.29
C TYR A 9 80.13 -16.77 13.80
N GLY A 10 79.79 -16.52 12.53
CA GLY A 10 79.35 -15.18 12.12
C GLY A 10 80.02 -14.62 10.88
N LYS A 11 79.61 -15.10 9.70
CA LYS A 11 79.53 -14.26 8.48
C LYS A 11 78.37 -14.73 7.61
N THR A 12 77.20 -14.11 7.77
CA THR A 12 76.18 -14.07 6.71
C THR A 12 76.76 -13.28 5.54
N GLN A 13 77.29 -13.98 4.54
CA GLN A 13 77.61 -13.36 3.25
C GLN A 13 76.31 -12.81 2.65
N ARG A 14 76.29 -11.50 2.37
CA ARG A 14 75.26 -10.88 1.53
C ARG A 14 75.41 -11.45 0.12
N GLY A 15 74.60 -12.45 -0.19
CA GLY A 15 74.44 -12.98 -1.53
C GLY A 15 73.96 -11.91 -2.50
N ASN A 16 74.60 -11.87 -3.66
CA ASN A 16 74.30 -11.00 -4.78
C ASN A 16 72.83 -11.20 -5.25
N PRO A 17 71.95 -10.18 -5.25
CA PRO A 17 70.49 -10.35 -5.40
C PRO A 17 70.01 -10.61 -6.85
N GLY A 18 70.85 -11.19 -7.71
CA GLY A 18 70.61 -11.24 -9.16
C GLY A 18 70.47 -12.62 -9.79
N LYS A 19 70.56 -13.73 -9.05
CA LYS A 19 70.65 -15.08 -9.67
C LYS A 19 69.95 -16.23 -8.94
N ASP A 20 69.06 -15.94 -8.00
CA ASP A 20 68.21 -16.97 -7.40
C ASP A 20 66.75 -16.75 -7.80
N GLY A 21 66.18 -17.67 -8.59
CA GLY A 21 64.78 -17.61 -9.02
C GLY A 21 63.78 -17.75 -7.88
N TYR A 22 64.25 -18.07 -6.67
CA TYR A 22 63.48 -18.12 -5.43
C TYR A 22 63.66 -16.88 -4.55
N ALA A 23 64.54 -15.94 -4.91
CA ALA A 23 64.70 -14.71 -4.15
C ALA A 23 63.55 -13.74 -4.45
N ASP A 24 62.84 -13.32 -3.41
CA ASP A 24 61.85 -12.24 -3.52
C ASP A 24 62.54 -10.89 -3.66
N ILE A 25 62.75 -10.47 -4.91
CA ILE A 25 63.37 -9.20 -5.28
C ILE A 25 62.55 -7.99 -4.77
N THR A 26 61.25 -8.17 -4.51
CA THR A 26 60.35 -7.09 -4.05
C THR A 26 60.28 -6.97 -2.54
N GLY A 27 60.74 -7.98 -1.79
CA GLY A 27 60.59 -8.05 -0.33
C GLY A 27 59.14 -8.05 0.15
N ALA A 28 58.20 -8.48 -0.69
CA ALA A 28 56.78 -8.59 -0.37
C ALA A 28 56.46 -9.79 0.53
N PHE A 29 57.37 -10.76 0.62
CA PHE A 29 57.27 -11.99 1.39
C PHE A 29 58.44 -12.15 2.39
N PRO A 30 58.18 -12.75 3.57
CA PRO A 30 56.87 -13.16 4.06
C PRO A 30 55.98 -11.94 4.35
N LYS A 31 54.66 -12.10 4.18
CA LYS A 31 53.71 -11.07 4.61
C LYS A 31 53.94 -10.79 6.10
N ARG A 32 53.65 -9.57 6.55
CA ARG A 32 53.85 -9.16 7.96
C ARG A 32 53.31 -10.16 9.00
N GLU A 33 52.19 -10.81 8.69
CA GLU A 33 51.54 -11.82 9.54
C GLU A 33 52.28 -13.18 9.62
N TYR A 34 53.33 -13.37 8.81
CA TYR A 34 54.20 -14.56 8.75
C TYR A 34 55.67 -14.25 9.12
N ILE A 35 55.97 -13.07 9.66
CA ILE A 35 57.30 -12.76 10.20
C ILE A 35 57.48 -13.52 11.53
N ASP A 36 58.57 -14.27 11.67
CA ASP A 36 58.92 -15.09 12.85
C ASP A 36 57.86 -16.16 13.25
N VAL A 37 56.98 -16.52 12.32
CA VAL A 37 55.97 -17.57 12.50
C VAL A 37 56.14 -18.65 11.42
N ALA A 38 55.69 -19.87 11.73
CA ALA A 38 55.72 -20.98 10.77
C ALA A 38 55.05 -20.61 9.43
N SER A 39 55.64 -21.06 8.32
CA SER A 39 55.16 -20.81 6.95
C SER A 39 53.85 -21.52 6.62
N THR A 40 53.36 -22.41 7.49
CA THR A 40 52.05 -23.04 7.36
C THR A 40 50.94 -22.00 7.43
N ASN A 41 50.00 -22.10 6.48
CA ASN A 41 48.91 -21.12 6.33
C ASN A 41 48.18 -20.93 7.68
N LEU A 42 47.92 -19.68 8.05
CA LEU A 42 47.23 -19.33 9.30
C LEU A 42 45.85 -19.99 9.40
N ALA A 43 45.13 -20.15 8.28
CA ALA A 43 43.83 -20.81 8.26
C ALA A 43 43.93 -22.33 8.42
N ALA A 44 44.98 -22.97 7.89
CA ALA A 44 45.25 -24.38 8.13
C ALA A 44 45.53 -24.68 9.62
N ARG A 45 45.97 -23.67 10.37
CA ARG A 45 46.19 -23.73 11.83
C ARG A 45 45.00 -23.26 12.67
N GLY A 46 43.88 -22.89 12.05
CA GLY A 46 42.72 -22.35 12.77
C GLY A 46 42.88 -20.93 13.30
N LEU A 47 43.99 -20.23 12.97
CA LEU A 47 44.26 -18.86 13.44
C LEU A 47 43.55 -17.79 12.59
N LYS A 48 43.14 -18.15 11.37
CA LYS A 48 42.38 -17.32 10.44
C LYS A 48 41.21 -18.14 9.91
N ARG A 49 40.03 -17.55 9.78
CA ARG A 49 38.89 -18.21 9.15
C ARG A 49 38.63 -17.62 7.78
N ASN A 50 38.41 -18.48 6.78
CA ASN A 50 37.94 -18.05 5.47
C ASN A 50 36.45 -18.29 5.37
N GLU A 51 35.70 -17.26 4.98
CA GLU A 51 34.25 -17.34 4.76
C GLU A 51 33.88 -16.69 3.43
N LEU A 52 32.78 -17.16 2.83
CA LEU A 52 32.13 -16.48 1.71
C LEU A 52 31.37 -15.25 2.18
N TYR A 53 31.08 -14.33 1.27
CA TYR A 53 30.14 -13.25 1.54
C TYR A 53 28.72 -13.80 1.76
N ILE A 54 28.11 -13.49 2.88
CA ILE A 54 26.73 -13.90 3.20
C ILE A 54 25.85 -12.65 3.27
N GLY A 55 26.34 -11.60 3.92
CA GLY A 55 25.68 -10.30 3.93
C GLY A 55 24.35 -10.27 4.69
N GLY A 56 24.18 -11.12 5.71
CA GLY A 56 23.00 -11.18 6.59
C GLY A 56 21.73 -11.77 5.95
N GLY A 57 20.73 -12.06 6.79
CA GLY A 57 19.36 -12.39 6.41
C GLY A 57 18.57 -11.17 5.93
N ASP A 58 17.27 -11.34 5.73
CA ASP A 58 16.33 -10.27 5.35
C ASP A 58 15.14 -10.24 6.34
N VAL A 59 14.22 -9.29 6.20
CA VAL A 59 12.98 -9.29 7.00
C VAL A 59 12.22 -10.60 6.75
N ASP A 60 11.87 -11.29 7.82
CA ASP A 60 11.23 -12.62 7.81
C ASP A 60 12.00 -13.71 7.03
N LEU A 61 13.30 -13.51 6.80
CA LEU A 61 14.17 -14.47 6.10
C LEU A 61 15.35 -14.87 6.97
N ASN A 62 15.22 -16.02 7.62
CA ASN A 62 16.30 -16.70 8.32
C ASN A 62 17.09 -17.58 7.34
N LEU A 63 18.42 -17.47 7.35
CA LEU A 63 19.28 -18.28 6.50
C LEU A 63 19.62 -19.66 7.10
N ASP A 64 19.21 -19.91 8.35
CA ASP A 64 19.44 -21.15 9.12
C ASP A 64 20.90 -21.64 9.12
N LEU A 65 21.82 -20.69 9.05
CA LEU A 65 23.24 -20.95 8.95
C LEU A 65 23.84 -21.26 10.33
N ARG A 66 24.27 -22.50 10.53
CA ARG A 66 25.03 -22.88 11.73
C ARG A 66 26.39 -22.18 11.80
N THR A 67 26.84 -21.90 13.02
CA THR A 67 28.20 -21.38 13.23
C THR A 67 29.18 -22.53 13.19
N ASN A 68 30.02 -22.60 12.16
CA ASN A 68 31.08 -23.61 12.11
C ASN A 68 32.13 -23.32 13.19
N GLY A 69 32.71 -24.39 13.75
CA GLY A 69 33.83 -24.32 14.68
C GLY A 69 35.14 -23.88 14.02
N LEU A 70 36.20 -23.83 14.83
CA LEU A 70 37.54 -23.52 14.34
C LEU A 70 38.20 -24.77 13.76
N SER A 71 38.86 -24.59 12.62
CA SER A 71 39.66 -25.60 11.96
C SER A 71 40.86 -26.00 12.83
N THR A 72 41.22 -27.28 12.84
CA THR A 72 42.33 -27.82 13.65
C THR A 72 43.44 -28.37 12.75
N TYR A 73 44.69 -28.02 13.04
CA TYR A 73 45.85 -28.60 12.36
C TYR A 73 46.08 -30.06 12.81
N PRO A 74 46.41 -31.01 11.92
CA PRO A 74 46.69 -30.89 10.47
C PRO A 74 45.48 -31.20 9.57
N LEU A 75 44.26 -31.18 10.11
CA LEU A 75 43.06 -31.66 9.41
C LEU A 75 42.52 -30.66 8.38
N ASN A 76 42.95 -29.39 8.45
CA ASN A 76 42.57 -28.38 7.48
C ASN A 76 43.64 -28.15 6.39
N GLN A 77 43.26 -28.36 5.14
CA GLN A 77 44.11 -28.16 3.97
C GLN A 77 43.70 -26.89 3.23
N VAL A 78 44.56 -25.87 3.29
CA VAL A 78 44.30 -24.55 2.69
C VAL A 78 45.33 -24.20 1.63
N ARG A 79 44.87 -23.87 0.43
CA ARG A 79 45.66 -23.27 -0.64
C ARG A 79 45.20 -21.83 -0.89
N GLU A 80 46.04 -20.86 -0.53
CA GLU A 80 45.81 -19.43 -0.76
C GLU A 80 46.80 -18.90 -1.80
N THR A 81 46.30 -18.26 -2.87
CA THR A 81 47.15 -17.64 -3.90
C THR A 81 47.59 -16.24 -3.48
N VAL A 82 48.64 -15.69 -4.12
CA VAL A 82 49.12 -14.32 -3.88
C VAL A 82 48.02 -13.27 -4.05
N SER A 83 47.13 -13.48 -5.02
CA SER A 83 45.98 -12.61 -5.30
C SER A 83 44.81 -12.75 -4.31
N GLY A 84 44.85 -13.73 -3.40
CA GLY A 84 43.83 -13.96 -2.37
C GLY A 84 42.70 -14.93 -2.76
N HIS A 85 42.88 -15.78 -3.78
CA HIS A 85 41.96 -16.91 -4.00
C HIS A 85 42.25 -18.00 -2.97
N VAL A 86 41.20 -18.63 -2.46
CA VAL A 86 41.32 -19.67 -1.43
C VAL A 86 40.56 -20.92 -1.87
N THR A 87 41.23 -22.06 -1.79
CA THR A 87 40.61 -23.38 -1.78
C THR A 87 40.91 -24.01 -0.44
N GLU A 88 39.88 -24.50 0.24
CA GLU A 88 39.98 -25.07 1.58
C GLU A 88 39.15 -26.34 1.68
N ILE A 89 39.76 -27.40 2.20
CA ILE A 89 39.15 -28.70 2.50
C ILE A 89 39.51 -28.99 3.95
N ASP A 90 38.52 -28.96 4.81
CA ASP A 90 38.67 -29.12 6.26
C ASP A 90 38.08 -30.45 6.69
N ASP A 91 38.89 -31.32 7.28
CA ASP A 91 38.50 -32.61 7.86
C ASP A 91 38.40 -32.55 9.41
N THR A 92 38.38 -31.34 9.99
CA THR A 92 38.24 -31.17 11.45
C THR A 92 36.87 -31.69 11.92
N PRO A 93 36.82 -32.65 12.87
CA PRO A 93 35.56 -33.22 13.34
C PRO A 93 34.56 -32.17 13.81
N GLY A 94 33.36 -32.17 13.23
CA GLY A 94 32.29 -31.21 13.51
C GLY A 94 32.46 -29.83 12.85
N SER A 95 33.47 -29.64 12.01
CA SER A 95 33.71 -28.43 11.21
C SER A 95 34.12 -28.76 9.78
N GLU A 96 33.76 -29.96 9.31
CA GLU A 96 34.08 -30.46 7.98
C GLU A 96 33.49 -29.56 6.90
N ARG A 97 34.31 -29.05 5.98
CA ARG A 97 33.82 -28.16 4.93
C ARG A 97 34.68 -28.15 3.68
N ILE A 98 34.06 -27.75 2.57
CA ILE A 98 34.75 -27.46 1.31
C ILE A 98 34.43 -26.02 0.91
N LEU A 99 35.45 -25.22 0.65
CA LEU A 99 35.34 -23.81 0.29
C LEU A 99 36.16 -23.49 -0.97
N TYR A 100 35.48 -22.93 -1.97
CA TYR A 100 36.09 -22.32 -3.16
C TYR A 100 35.77 -20.84 -3.18
N LYS A 101 36.75 -20.00 -2.86
CA LYS A 101 36.57 -18.57 -2.64
C LYS A 101 37.42 -17.72 -3.59
N HIS A 102 36.77 -16.79 -4.27
CA HIS A 102 37.41 -15.71 -5.00
C HIS A 102 37.87 -14.60 -4.02
N ARG A 103 38.88 -13.81 -4.39
CA ARG A 103 39.44 -12.73 -3.54
C ARG A 103 38.43 -11.69 -3.08
N THR A 104 37.30 -11.58 -3.78
CA THR A 104 36.20 -10.66 -3.44
C THR A 104 35.25 -11.22 -2.38
N GLY A 105 35.38 -12.50 -1.99
CA GLY A 105 34.45 -13.19 -1.10
C GLY A 105 33.33 -13.96 -1.79
N ALA A 106 33.20 -13.86 -3.12
CA ALA A 106 32.28 -14.70 -3.88
C ALA A 106 32.81 -16.14 -4.00
N GLY A 107 31.93 -17.13 -4.14
CA GLY A 107 32.35 -18.53 -4.21
C GLY A 107 31.27 -19.53 -3.87
N VAL A 108 31.71 -20.77 -3.62
CA VAL A 108 30.86 -21.90 -3.20
C VAL A 108 31.41 -22.51 -1.92
N GLU A 109 30.54 -22.73 -0.94
CA GLU A 109 30.84 -23.37 0.34
C GLU A 109 29.88 -24.53 0.55
N MET A 110 30.41 -25.68 0.95
CA MET A 110 29.66 -26.85 1.39
C MET A 110 29.98 -27.06 2.87
N ARG A 111 28.97 -26.98 3.73
CA ARG A 111 29.10 -26.99 5.20
C ARG A 111 28.92 -28.40 5.79
N PRO A 112 29.27 -28.61 7.07
CA PRO A 112 29.20 -29.94 7.70
C PRO A 112 27.78 -30.50 7.77
N ASP A 113 26.78 -29.63 7.83
CA ASP A 113 25.35 -29.99 7.83
C ASP A 113 24.78 -30.27 6.43
N GLY A 114 25.62 -30.20 5.38
CA GLY A 114 25.20 -30.37 3.99
C GLY A 114 24.71 -29.09 3.32
N THR A 115 24.64 -27.96 4.03
CA THR A 115 24.23 -26.67 3.44
C THR A 115 25.21 -26.26 2.35
N VAL A 116 24.69 -25.94 1.16
CA VAL A 116 25.48 -25.40 0.05
C VAL A 116 25.15 -23.94 -0.16
N ILE A 117 26.18 -23.08 -0.05
CA ILE A 117 26.05 -21.64 -0.26
C ILE A 117 26.72 -21.28 -1.58
N VAL A 118 25.96 -20.66 -2.48
CA VAL A 118 26.47 -20.05 -3.71
C VAL A 118 26.36 -18.54 -3.59
N SER A 119 27.50 -17.88 -3.39
CA SER A 119 27.54 -16.43 -3.16
C SER A 119 28.22 -15.67 -4.29
N SER A 120 27.58 -14.60 -4.76
CA SER A 120 28.15 -13.65 -5.70
C SER A 120 28.07 -12.24 -5.14
N ARG A 121 29.17 -11.48 -5.29
CA ARG A 121 29.21 -10.03 -4.97
C ARG A 121 28.83 -9.13 -6.15
N TYR A 122 28.53 -9.73 -7.31
CA TYR A 122 28.11 -8.97 -8.48
C TYR A 122 26.87 -9.59 -9.11
N ASN A 123 27.03 -10.29 -10.24
CA ASN A 123 25.93 -10.95 -10.91
C ASN A 123 26.03 -12.46 -10.67
N THR A 124 24.88 -13.11 -10.57
CA THR A 124 24.73 -14.56 -10.74
C THR A 124 24.05 -14.77 -12.09
N ILE A 125 24.63 -15.60 -12.94
CA ILE A 125 24.09 -15.92 -14.27
C ILE A 125 23.97 -17.44 -14.35
N GLN A 126 22.75 -17.94 -14.48
CA GLN A 126 22.47 -19.35 -14.70
C GLN A 126 21.98 -19.53 -16.13
N ILE A 127 22.73 -20.29 -16.94
CA ILE A 127 22.41 -20.56 -18.34
C ILE A 127 22.27 -22.08 -18.49
N THR A 128 21.11 -22.52 -18.96
CA THR A 128 20.83 -23.93 -19.25
C THR A 128 20.40 -24.03 -20.71
N GLY A 129 21.06 -24.90 -21.48
CA GLY A 129 20.81 -25.03 -22.93
C GLY A 129 19.61 -25.90 -23.30
N ASN A 130 18.93 -26.48 -22.32
CA ASN A 130 17.78 -27.37 -22.48
C ASN A 130 16.89 -27.22 -21.23
N ASP A 131 16.20 -28.27 -20.80
CA ASP A 131 15.40 -28.30 -19.57
C ASP A 131 16.16 -27.84 -18.30
N HIS A 132 15.48 -27.01 -17.52
CA HIS A 132 15.85 -26.69 -16.14
C HIS A 132 14.74 -27.19 -15.21
N LYS A 133 15.11 -28.00 -14.21
CA LYS A 133 14.17 -28.55 -13.23
C LYS A 133 14.68 -28.20 -11.84
N VAL A 134 13.80 -27.67 -11.01
CA VAL A 134 14.08 -27.30 -9.61
C VAL A 134 13.07 -28.03 -8.75
N ILE A 135 13.56 -28.77 -7.76
CA ILE A 135 12.75 -29.47 -6.77
C ILE A 135 13.24 -29.00 -5.41
N VAL A 136 12.31 -28.52 -4.59
CA VAL A 136 12.55 -28.12 -3.20
C VAL A 136 11.53 -28.89 -2.37
N GLU A 137 12.01 -29.78 -1.48
CA GLU A 137 11.13 -30.61 -0.64
C GLU A 137 10.64 -29.88 0.62
N GLY A 138 11.45 -28.93 1.11
CA GLY A 138 11.07 -28.02 2.20
C GLY A 138 10.46 -26.73 1.68
N ASP A 139 10.45 -25.72 2.54
CA ASP A 139 9.97 -24.37 2.20
C ASP A 139 10.96 -23.64 1.28
N GLY A 140 10.44 -22.72 0.46
CA GLY A 140 11.23 -21.98 -0.51
C GLY A 140 10.88 -20.50 -0.53
N ASP A 141 11.86 -19.66 -0.21
CA ASP A 141 11.73 -18.20 -0.18
C ASP A 141 12.55 -17.53 -1.29
N ILE A 142 11.95 -16.53 -1.95
CA ILE A 142 12.58 -15.80 -3.06
C ILE A 142 12.42 -14.29 -2.85
N HIS A 143 13.52 -13.62 -2.46
CA HIS A 143 13.54 -12.19 -2.17
C HIS A 143 14.29 -11.40 -3.25
N TYR A 144 13.63 -10.42 -3.86
CA TYR A 144 14.25 -9.45 -4.78
C TYR A 144 14.12 -8.03 -4.23
N ASN A 145 15.22 -7.47 -3.71
CA ASN A 145 15.28 -6.09 -3.19
C ASN A 145 15.28 -5.01 -4.30
N GLY A 146 15.06 -5.41 -5.55
CA GLY A 146 14.98 -4.56 -6.72
C GLY A 146 13.82 -4.99 -7.61
N ASN A 147 13.90 -4.71 -8.91
CA ASN A 147 12.82 -5.08 -9.84
C ASN A 147 12.97 -6.53 -10.31
N LEU A 148 11.88 -7.30 -10.28
CA LEU A 148 11.77 -8.63 -10.91
C LEU A 148 11.02 -8.53 -12.24
N ARG A 149 11.51 -9.22 -13.28
CA ARG A 149 10.79 -9.44 -14.54
C ARG A 149 10.81 -10.92 -14.87
N LEU A 150 9.63 -11.53 -14.92
CA LEU A 150 9.45 -12.88 -15.44
C LEU A 150 8.96 -12.79 -16.89
N HIS A 151 9.63 -13.49 -17.80
CA HIS A 151 9.24 -13.55 -19.20
C HIS A 151 9.18 -15.01 -19.64
N VAL A 152 7.98 -15.45 -19.99
CA VAL A 152 7.71 -16.81 -20.48
C VAL A 152 7.20 -16.67 -21.90
N ALA A 153 7.90 -17.26 -22.87
CA ALA A 153 7.52 -17.20 -24.28
C ALA A 153 6.39 -18.19 -24.63
N GLY A 154 6.27 -19.28 -23.86
CA GLY A 154 5.18 -20.25 -23.94
C GLY A 154 4.12 -20.00 -22.87
N ASN A 155 3.48 -21.08 -22.43
CA ASN A 155 2.49 -21.04 -21.35
C ASN A 155 3.16 -20.93 -19.98
N MET A 156 2.48 -20.28 -19.04
CA MET A 156 2.86 -20.23 -17.63
C MET A 156 1.71 -20.78 -16.80
N ASP A 157 1.87 -22.01 -16.32
CA ASP A 157 0.90 -22.68 -15.46
C ASP A 157 1.38 -22.57 -14.00
N VAL A 158 0.49 -22.14 -13.10
CA VAL A 158 0.76 -22.03 -11.66
C VAL A 158 -0.34 -22.79 -10.92
N GLU A 159 0.03 -23.88 -10.28
CA GLU A 159 -0.85 -24.69 -9.45
C GLU A 159 -0.43 -24.56 -7.99
N VAL A 160 -1.38 -24.23 -7.11
CA VAL A 160 -1.17 -24.16 -5.66
C VAL A 160 -2.21 -25.03 -4.99
N GLY A 161 -1.75 -26.05 -4.27
CA GLY A 161 -2.64 -26.98 -3.56
C GLY A 161 -3.26 -26.41 -2.28
N GLY A 162 -2.72 -25.29 -1.78
CA GLY A 162 -3.27 -24.51 -0.67
C GLY A 162 -3.75 -23.13 -1.10
N ASP A 163 -3.51 -22.11 -0.28
CA ASP A 163 -3.96 -20.73 -0.55
C ASP A 163 -3.03 -19.97 -1.50
N TYR A 164 -3.59 -19.23 -2.45
CA TYR A 164 -2.85 -18.31 -3.33
C TYR A 164 -3.06 -16.86 -2.92
N ASN A 165 -2.14 -16.33 -2.12
CA ASN A 165 -2.21 -14.96 -1.62
C ASN A 165 -1.35 -14.01 -2.46
N LEU A 166 -1.98 -13.01 -3.11
CA LEU A 166 -1.30 -11.97 -3.88
C LEU A 166 -1.51 -10.59 -3.23
N ARG A 167 -0.43 -10.00 -2.71
CA ARG A 167 -0.43 -8.63 -2.17
C ARG A 167 0.40 -7.71 -3.07
N VAL A 168 -0.23 -6.67 -3.59
CA VAL A 168 0.43 -5.62 -4.41
C VAL A 168 0.21 -4.28 -3.73
N HIS A 169 1.29 -3.63 -3.32
CA HIS A 169 1.24 -2.31 -2.67
C HIS A 169 1.11 -1.16 -3.66
N GLY A 170 1.61 -1.35 -4.89
CA GLY A 170 1.41 -0.44 -6.01
C GLY A 170 0.18 -0.82 -6.86
N ASP A 171 0.24 -0.51 -8.15
CA ASP A 171 -0.84 -0.84 -9.08
C ASP A 171 -0.71 -2.29 -9.60
N LYS A 172 -1.85 -2.99 -9.68
CA LYS A 172 -1.98 -4.21 -10.49
C LYS A 172 -2.62 -3.85 -11.84
N ARG A 173 -1.94 -4.12 -12.95
CA ARG A 173 -2.45 -3.92 -14.32
C ARG A 173 -2.32 -5.22 -15.10
N GLU A 174 -3.42 -5.66 -15.69
CA GLU A 174 -3.51 -6.87 -16.51
C GLU A 174 -4.00 -6.48 -17.91
N ASP A 175 -3.20 -6.76 -18.94
CA ASP A 175 -3.58 -6.63 -20.35
C ASP A 175 -3.71 -8.02 -20.95
N ILE A 176 -4.95 -8.44 -21.20
CA ILE A 176 -5.28 -9.77 -21.68
C ILE A 176 -5.95 -9.61 -23.04
N ARG A 177 -5.22 -9.98 -24.10
CA ARG A 177 -5.72 -9.90 -25.48
C ARG A 177 -6.69 -11.04 -25.84
N GLY A 178 -6.63 -12.14 -25.09
CA GLY A 178 -7.51 -13.29 -25.23
C GLY A 178 -8.73 -13.21 -24.30
N GLY A 179 -9.40 -14.36 -24.11
CA GLY A 179 -10.47 -14.47 -23.13
C GLY A 179 -9.97 -14.58 -21.69
N VAL A 180 -10.83 -14.23 -20.73
CA VAL A 180 -10.63 -14.45 -19.30
C VAL A 180 -11.81 -15.26 -18.79
N GLU A 181 -11.53 -16.37 -18.13
CA GLU A 181 -12.53 -17.20 -17.44
C GLU A 181 -12.14 -17.33 -15.97
N GLN A 182 -13.09 -17.06 -15.08
CA GLN A 182 -12.92 -17.27 -13.65
C GLN A 182 -14.05 -18.15 -13.14
N LYS A 183 -13.70 -19.35 -12.68
CA LYS A 183 -14.65 -20.28 -12.06
C LYS A 183 -14.43 -20.31 -10.56
N VAL A 184 -15.43 -19.88 -9.80
CA VAL A 184 -15.44 -19.94 -8.34
C VAL A 184 -16.59 -20.87 -7.93
N VAL A 185 -16.28 -21.91 -7.14
CA VAL A 185 -17.27 -22.91 -6.73
C VAL A 185 -18.11 -22.42 -5.56
N GLU A 186 -17.49 -21.63 -4.68
CA GLU A 186 -18.15 -21.05 -3.51
C GLU A 186 -18.34 -19.54 -3.69
N ASN A 187 -17.95 -18.75 -2.70
CA ASN A 187 -18.22 -17.32 -2.67
C ASN A 187 -17.17 -16.52 -3.43
N HIS A 188 -17.63 -15.50 -4.17
CA HIS A 188 -16.77 -14.48 -4.78
C HIS A 188 -17.17 -13.11 -4.22
N GLU A 189 -16.32 -12.53 -3.38
CA GLU A 189 -16.50 -11.17 -2.84
C GLU A 189 -15.54 -10.19 -3.53
N THR A 190 -16.08 -9.06 -4.00
CA THR A 190 -15.29 -7.94 -4.53
C THR A 190 -15.61 -6.68 -3.74
N ARG A 191 -14.59 -6.11 -3.07
CA ARG A 191 -14.71 -4.90 -2.27
C ARG A 191 -13.85 -3.79 -2.89
N ILE A 192 -14.46 -2.68 -3.26
CA ILE A 192 -13.81 -1.55 -3.93
C ILE A 192 -14.05 -0.28 -3.11
N THR A 193 -12.98 0.37 -2.66
CA THR A 193 -13.03 1.62 -1.89
C THR A 193 -13.20 2.86 -2.77
N GLY A 194 -12.70 2.79 -4.00
CA GLY A 194 -12.82 3.83 -5.01
C GLY A 194 -13.97 3.60 -5.99
N ASN A 195 -13.79 4.03 -7.23
CA ASN A 195 -14.79 3.90 -8.28
C ASN A 195 -14.65 2.58 -9.04
N LYS A 196 -15.77 2.02 -9.50
CA LYS A 196 -15.82 0.92 -10.48
C LYS A 196 -16.43 1.42 -11.78
N SER A 197 -15.74 1.24 -12.90
CA SER A 197 -16.24 1.54 -14.24
C SER A 197 -16.08 0.31 -15.12
N SER A 198 -17.08 0.03 -15.95
CA SER A 198 -17.04 -1.07 -16.93
C SER A 198 -17.54 -0.56 -18.28
N TYR A 199 -16.86 -0.98 -19.35
CA TYR A 199 -17.23 -0.67 -20.72
C TYR A 199 -17.28 -1.96 -21.50
N VAL A 200 -18.47 -2.33 -21.99
CA VAL A 200 -18.69 -3.53 -22.79
C VAL A 200 -19.19 -3.09 -24.16
N LEU A 201 -18.39 -3.31 -25.20
CA LEU A 201 -18.75 -2.95 -26.58
C LEU A 201 -19.77 -3.94 -27.16
N GLY A 202 -19.67 -5.20 -26.76
CA GLY A 202 -20.62 -6.26 -27.12
C GLY A 202 -21.77 -6.37 -26.14
N THR A 203 -22.30 -7.59 -26.02
CA THR A 203 -23.39 -7.90 -25.09
C THR A 203 -22.87 -8.13 -23.68
N ASN A 204 -23.51 -7.54 -22.68
CA ASN A 204 -23.39 -7.93 -21.28
C ASN A 204 -24.62 -8.76 -20.88
N SER A 205 -24.41 -9.93 -20.28
CA SER A 205 -25.48 -10.83 -19.85
C SER A 205 -25.20 -11.33 -18.43
N ASP A 206 -26.09 -10.97 -17.50
CA ASP A 206 -26.03 -11.42 -16.11
C ASP A 206 -27.17 -12.42 -15.84
N ILE A 207 -26.84 -13.61 -15.34
CA ILE A 207 -27.81 -14.65 -14.96
C ILE A 207 -27.64 -14.95 -13.48
N VAL A 208 -28.68 -14.67 -12.70
CA VAL A 208 -28.74 -14.97 -11.26
C VAL A 208 -29.90 -15.93 -11.03
N LEU A 209 -29.63 -17.09 -10.43
CA LEU A 209 -30.62 -18.18 -10.26
C LEU A 209 -31.38 -18.12 -8.93
N SER A 210 -31.12 -17.10 -8.12
CA SER A 210 -31.73 -16.85 -6.82
C SER A 210 -31.93 -15.33 -6.67
N ASP A 211 -31.88 -14.81 -5.44
CA ASP A 211 -32.08 -13.40 -5.16
C ASP A 211 -30.99 -12.50 -5.78
N ASN A 212 -31.43 -11.40 -6.39
CA ASN A 212 -30.56 -10.33 -6.88
C ASN A 212 -30.97 -9.00 -6.22
N ASN A 213 -30.11 -8.49 -5.33
CA ASN A 213 -30.38 -7.27 -4.57
C ASN A 213 -29.46 -6.13 -5.03
N SER A 214 -30.06 -5.06 -5.57
CA SER A 214 -29.34 -3.83 -5.94
C SER A 214 -29.69 -2.71 -4.97
N MET A 215 -28.70 -2.25 -4.18
CA MET A 215 -28.88 -1.23 -3.16
C MET A 215 -27.94 -0.05 -3.43
N VAL A 216 -28.50 1.13 -3.72
CA VAL A 216 -27.73 2.33 -4.06
C VAL A 216 -28.15 3.48 -3.13
N LYS A 217 -27.22 3.94 -2.28
CA LYS A 217 -27.45 5.07 -1.37
C LYS A 217 -27.48 6.43 -2.09
N GLY A 218 -26.73 6.54 -3.19
CA GLY A 218 -26.74 7.70 -4.08
C GLY A 218 -27.81 7.61 -5.16
N ASN A 219 -27.63 8.35 -6.25
CA ASN A 219 -28.55 8.31 -7.39
C ASN A 219 -28.32 7.06 -8.24
N ASN A 220 -29.40 6.38 -8.63
CA ASN A 220 -29.38 5.36 -9.67
C ASN A 220 -29.99 5.93 -10.97
N THR A 221 -29.36 5.73 -12.12
CA THR A 221 -29.87 6.23 -13.41
C THR A 221 -29.62 5.23 -14.51
N GLU A 222 -30.70 4.77 -15.16
CA GLU A 222 -30.66 3.86 -16.29
C GLU A 222 -31.00 4.64 -17.57
N ARG A 223 -30.23 4.43 -18.65
CA ARG A 223 -30.48 5.04 -19.96
C ARG A 223 -30.39 3.96 -21.04
N VAL A 224 -31.50 3.69 -21.71
CA VAL A 224 -31.59 2.68 -22.76
C VAL A 224 -32.06 3.36 -24.04
N GLN A 225 -31.23 3.35 -25.08
CA GLN A 225 -31.62 3.89 -26.39
C GLN A 225 -32.58 2.95 -27.14
N GLY A 226 -32.39 1.63 -26.95
CA GLY A 226 -33.24 0.60 -27.53
C GLY A 226 -34.49 0.33 -26.68
N LYS A 227 -35.01 -0.89 -26.79
CA LYS A 227 -36.14 -1.36 -25.98
C LYS A 227 -35.67 -1.76 -24.59
N GLN A 228 -36.28 -1.17 -23.55
CA GLN A 228 -36.26 -1.72 -22.20
C GLN A 228 -37.50 -2.59 -21.98
N ALA A 229 -37.33 -3.80 -21.46
CA ALA A 229 -38.43 -4.72 -21.19
C ALA A 229 -38.26 -5.36 -19.81
N GLN A 230 -39.30 -5.32 -18.99
CA GLN A 230 -39.33 -5.96 -17.67
C GLN A 230 -40.41 -7.04 -17.69
N TYR A 231 -40.00 -8.29 -17.45
CA TYR A 231 -40.88 -9.44 -17.39
C TYR A 231 -40.76 -10.05 -16.00
N VAL A 232 -41.84 -10.00 -15.22
CA VAL A 232 -41.88 -10.46 -13.82
C VAL A 232 -42.94 -11.56 -13.72
N GLY A 233 -42.60 -12.68 -13.09
CA GLY A 233 -43.50 -13.84 -12.95
C GLY A 233 -44.49 -13.75 -11.80
N ASP A 234 -44.24 -12.84 -10.86
CA ASP A 234 -45.05 -12.58 -9.66
C ASP A 234 -45.26 -11.06 -9.55
N ASP A 235 -45.10 -10.47 -8.37
CA ASP A 235 -45.37 -9.05 -8.15
C ASP A 235 -44.24 -8.10 -8.61
N ILE A 236 -44.65 -6.95 -9.17
CA ILE A 236 -43.79 -5.77 -9.34
C ILE A 236 -44.32 -4.63 -8.45
N LEU A 237 -43.47 -4.13 -7.54
CA LEU A 237 -43.80 -3.00 -6.67
C LEU A 237 -42.85 -1.83 -6.92
N ILE A 238 -43.40 -0.68 -7.27
CA ILE A 238 -42.66 0.57 -7.50
C ILE A 238 -43.26 1.64 -6.58
N THR A 239 -42.41 2.27 -5.75
CA THR A 239 -42.84 3.33 -4.83
C THR A 239 -41.85 4.50 -4.87
N ALA A 240 -42.34 5.72 -4.68
CA ALA A 240 -41.53 6.93 -4.57
C ALA A 240 -42.16 7.86 -3.52
N ALA A 241 -41.32 8.47 -2.67
CA ALA A 241 -41.80 9.35 -1.60
C ALA A 241 -42.21 10.75 -2.09
N ASN A 242 -41.65 11.19 -3.23
CA ASN A 242 -41.90 12.50 -3.81
C ASN A 242 -42.76 12.34 -5.08
N ASP A 243 -42.12 12.04 -6.21
CA ASP A 243 -42.77 11.98 -7.52
C ASP A 243 -42.50 10.66 -8.23
N TYR A 244 -43.49 10.18 -8.97
CA TYR A 244 -43.36 9.09 -9.93
C TYR A 244 -44.01 9.49 -11.25
N ASN A 245 -43.20 9.65 -12.30
CA ASN A 245 -43.63 10.16 -13.60
C ASN A 245 -43.55 9.06 -14.67
N LEU A 246 -44.66 8.82 -15.36
CA LEU A 246 -44.73 7.97 -16.55
C LEU A 246 -45.14 8.83 -17.74
N THR A 247 -44.32 8.82 -18.79
CA THR A 247 -44.57 9.64 -19.98
C THR A 247 -44.14 8.90 -21.23
N SER A 248 -45.06 8.80 -22.19
CA SER A 248 -44.84 8.22 -23.51
C SER A 248 -45.93 8.74 -24.46
N PRO A 249 -45.68 8.86 -25.77
CA PRO A 249 -46.73 9.11 -26.76
C PRO A 249 -47.89 8.10 -26.70
N SER A 250 -47.63 6.87 -26.23
CA SER A 250 -48.64 5.85 -25.98
C SER A 250 -48.33 5.09 -24.69
N VAL A 251 -49.30 5.06 -23.77
CA VAL A 251 -49.28 4.29 -22.53
C VAL A 251 -50.53 3.41 -22.51
N ASN A 252 -50.36 2.09 -22.41
CA ASN A 252 -51.45 1.13 -22.33
C ASN A 252 -51.44 0.46 -20.96
N ILE A 253 -52.50 0.66 -20.18
CA ILE A 253 -52.71 0.02 -18.88
C ILE A 253 -53.98 -0.80 -18.99
N ALA A 254 -53.86 -2.12 -18.81
CA ALA A 254 -54.98 -3.04 -18.85
C ALA A 254 -54.85 -4.01 -17.68
N ALA A 255 -55.93 -4.16 -16.92
CA ALA A 255 -56.03 -5.10 -15.81
C ALA A 255 -57.48 -5.53 -15.64
N THR A 256 -57.70 -6.73 -15.10
CA THR A 256 -59.05 -7.18 -14.70
C THR A 256 -59.58 -6.36 -13.54
N ASP A 257 -58.69 -5.94 -12.64
CA ASP A 257 -58.96 -5.00 -11.55
C ASP A 257 -57.95 -3.85 -11.62
N LEU A 258 -58.44 -2.62 -11.68
CA LEU A 258 -57.64 -1.41 -11.79
C LEU A 258 -58.12 -0.40 -10.75
N SER A 259 -57.21 0.01 -9.88
CA SER A 259 -57.44 1.05 -8.88
C SER A 259 -56.54 2.25 -9.16
N ALA A 260 -57.14 3.42 -9.39
CA ALA A 260 -56.46 4.69 -9.54
C ALA A 260 -57.08 5.70 -8.57
N ILE A 261 -56.36 6.03 -7.49
CA ILE A 261 -56.89 6.80 -6.37
C ILE A 261 -55.99 8.02 -6.14
N SER A 262 -56.57 9.22 -6.04
CA SER A 262 -55.87 10.46 -5.68
C SER A 262 -56.77 11.38 -4.88
N THR A 263 -56.21 12.34 -4.15
CA THR A 263 -56.98 13.42 -3.47
C THR A 263 -57.26 14.59 -4.40
N THR A 264 -56.34 14.87 -5.34
CA THR A 264 -56.42 15.95 -6.33
C THR A 264 -55.79 15.48 -7.64
N GLY A 265 -56.28 15.95 -8.79
CA GLY A 265 -55.66 15.67 -10.09
C GLY A 265 -56.64 15.80 -11.25
N ILE A 266 -56.13 15.53 -12.45
CA ILE A 266 -56.91 15.52 -13.69
C ILE A 266 -56.80 14.10 -14.28
N ILE A 267 -57.94 13.52 -14.63
CA ILE A 267 -58.03 12.29 -15.43
C ILE A 267 -58.80 12.68 -16.69
N GLY A 268 -58.12 12.84 -17.83
CA GLY A 268 -58.76 13.25 -19.08
C GLY A 268 -57.88 14.07 -20.03
N GLY A 269 -58.52 14.60 -21.08
CA GLY A 269 -57.95 15.43 -22.15
C GLY A 269 -58.95 15.59 -23.29
N ASP A 270 -58.64 16.44 -24.28
CA ASP A 270 -59.58 16.89 -25.34
C ASP A 270 -60.32 15.76 -26.07
N ASN A 271 -59.72 14.57 -26.20
CA ASN A 271 -60.29 13.42 -26.90
C ASN A 271 -60.29 12.13 -26.06
N VAL A 272 -60.46 12.25 -24.74
CA VAL A 272 -60.55 11.07 -23.85
C VAL A 272 -61.99 10.57 -23.78
N ILE A 273 -62.19 9.29 -24.10
CA ILE A 273 -63.49 8.61 -23.96
C ILE A 273 -63.50 7.85 -22.64
N TYR A 274 -64.47 8.18 -21.78
CA TYR A 274 -64.63 7.53 -20.47
C TYR A 274 -65.86 6.62 -20.47
N TYR A 275 -65.63 5.31 -20.28
CA TYR A 275 -66.69 4.32 -20.11
C TYR A 275 -66.88 4.02 -18.62
N ALA A 276 -67.83 4.68 -17.98
CA ALA A 276 -68.21 4.39 -16.60
C ALA A 276 -69.62 3.83 -16.50
N LYS A 277 -69.78 2.87 -15.59
CA LYS A 277 -71.09 2.36 -15.20
C LYS A 277 -71.82 3.35 -14.29
N ASN A 278 -71.12 3.94 -13.32
CA ASN A 278 -71.63 4.92 -12.37
C ASN A 278 -70.65 6.10 -12.25
N TYR A 279 -71.16 7.32 -12.05
CA TYR A 279 -70.38 8.52 -11.71
C TYR A 279 -70.87 9.06 -10.36
N TYR A 280 -69.94 9.32 -9.43
CA TYR A 280 -70.20 9.91 -8.12
C TYR A 280 -69.33 11.16 -7.99
N GLY A 281 -69.93 12.35 -8.06
CA GLY A 281 -69.20 13.61 -7.98
C GLY A 281 -70.11 14.77 -7.59
N THR A 282 -69.54 15.83 -7.02
CA THR A 282 -70.27 17.01 -6.54
C THR A 282 -70.95 17.80 -7.67
N SER A 283 -70.36 17.82 -8.86
CA SER A 283 -70.91 18.50 -10.03
C SER A 283 -70.31 17.94 -11.32
N ALA A 284 -71.07 17.97 -12.42
CA ALA A 284 -70.58 17.70 -13.77
C ALA A 284 -71.07 18.79 -14.74
N THR A 285 -70.22 19.21 -15.68
CA THR A 285 -70.56 20.18 -16.72
C THR A 285 -70.45 19.52 -18.09
N PHE A 286 -71.54 19.52 -18.85
CA PHE A 286 -71.59 18.95 -20.21
C PHE A 286 -71.87 20.07 -21.22
N THR A 287 -70.92 20.36 -22.10
CA THR A 287 -71.03 21.49 -23.04
C THR A 287 -71.91 21.19 -24.26
N ALA A 288 -71.94 19.92 -24.71
CA ALA A 288 -72.69 19.48 -25.89
C ALA A 288 -74.01 18.77 -25.55
N GLY A 289 -74.47 18.88 -24.29
CA GLY A 289 -75.65 18.19 -23.79
C GLY A 289 -75.38 16.78 -23.27
N VAL A 290 -76.41 16.18 -22.67
CA VAL A 290 -76.38 14.82 -22.13
C VAL A 290 -77.65 14.09 -22.56
N THR A 291 -77.51 12.84 -23.02
CA THR A 291 -78.62 11.96 -23.35
C THR A 291 -78.73 10.89 -22.26
N ALA A 292 -79.81 10.91 -21.48
CA ALA A 292 -80.11 9.87 -20.49
C ALA A 292 -81.56 9.38 -20.64
N PRO A 293 -81.84 8.08 -20.40
CA PRO A 293 -83.21 7.56 -20.43
C PRO A 293 -84.14 8.22 -19.40
N THR A 294 -83.59 8.65 -18.26
CA THR A 294 -84.33 9.31 -17.19
C THR A 294 -83.38 10.21 -16.42
N PHE A 295 -83.82 11.43 -16.13
CA PHE A 295 -83.21 12.30 -15.13
C PHE A 295 -84.12 12.32 -13.90
N SER A 296 -83.54 12.09 -12.73
CA SER A 296 -84.25 12.13 -11.45
C SER A 296 -83.56 13.19 -10.58
N GLY A 297 -84.28 14.23 -10.18
CA GLY A 297 -83.75 15.35 -9.38
C GLY A 297 -84.35 16.70 -9.79
N ASP A 298 -83.92 17.76 -9.12
CA ASP A 298 -84.34 19.14 -9.43
C ASP A 298 -83.59 19.68 -10.66
N LEU A 299 -84.28 19.72 -11.80
CA LEU A 299 -83.78 20.34 -13.03
C LEU A 299 -84.21 21.80 -13.08
N THR A 300 -83.26 22.73 -12.93
CA THR A 300 -83.53 24.18 -13.07
C THR A 300 -83.22 24.63 -14.51
N GLY A 301 -84.26 24.97 -15.26
CA GLY A 301 -84.17 25.40 -16.67
C GLY A 301 -85.48 25.12 -17.43
N LYS A 302 -85.65 25.74 -18.61
CA LYS A 302 -86.81 25.49 -19.47
C LYS A 302 -86.42 24.47 -20.53
N ALA A 303 -87.08 23.30 -20.56
CA ALA A 303 -86.92 22.36 -21.65
C ALA A 303 -87.36 23.01 -22.97
N ASP A 304 -86.70 22.73 -24.09
CA ASP A 304 -87.01 23.38 -25.38
C ASP A 304 -88.45 23.09 -25.84
N ASP A 305 -88.95 21.88 -25.60
CA ASP A 305 -90.36 21.53 -25.83
C ASP A 305 -91.32 22.30 -24.91
N ALA A 306 -90.92 22.61 -23.67
CA ALA A 306 -91.68 23.49 -22.78
C ALA A 306 -91.56 24.97 -23.21
N ASN A 307 -90.51 25.35 -23.94
CA ASN A 307 -90.35 26.66 -24.55
C ASN A 307 -91.26 26.81 -25.76
N GLN A 308 -91.39 25.77 -26.60
CA GLN A 308 -92.35 25.74 -27.70
C GLN A 308 -93.80 25.64 -27.22
N ALA A 309 -94.07 25.01 -26.08
CA ALA A 309 -95.39 25.01 -25.45
C ALA A 309 -95.86 26.43 -25.06
N ASP A 310 -94.95 27.35 -24.69
CA ASP A 310 -95.29 28.76 -24.45
C ASP A 310 -95.60 29.54 -25.74
N PHE A 311 -95.12 29.07 -26.91
CA PHE A 311 -95.45 29.62 -28.22
C PHE A 311 -96.62 28.90 -28.91
N ALA A 312 -97.22 27.89 -28.26
CA ALA A 312 -98.44 27.25 -28.74
C ALA A 312 -99.66 28.17 -28.57
N THR A 313 -99.73 29.27 -29.33
CA THR A 313 -100.90 30.14 -29.48
C THR A 313 -102.07 29.48 -30.23
N SER A 314 -102.26 28.16 -30.10
CA SER A 314 -103.42 27.43 -30.64
C SER A 314 -103.67 26.11 -29.90
N ALA A 315 -103.81 26.15 -28.58
CA ALA A 315 -104.71 25.24 -27.88
C ALA A 315 -105.95 26.05 -27.50
N GLY A 316 -107.10 25.65 -28.04
CA GLY A 316 -108.36 26.40 -27.92
C GLY A 316 -108.75 26.72 -26.48
N GLN A 317 -108.98 28.02 -26.25
CA GLN A 317 -109.96 28.60 -25.33
C GLN A 317 -110.19 27.86 -24.00
N ALA A 318 -109.52 28.34 -22.94
CA ALA A 318 -110.08 28.35 -21.59
C ALA A 318 -109.85 29.74 -20.95
N PRO A 319 -110.83 30.31 -20.21
CA PRO A 319 -110.77 31.68 -19.71
C PRO A 319 -109.68 31.89 -18.65
N LEU A 320 -109.21 33.14 -18.52
CA LEU A 320 -108.28 33.59 -17.48
C LEU A 320 -108.67 33.08 -16.08
N GLY A 321 -107.80 32.24 -15.50
CA GLY A 321 -107.71 31.99 -14.07
C GLY A 321 -106.45 32.65 -13.49
N VAL A 322 -106.57 33.18 -12.28
CA VAL A 322 -105.56 33.97 -11.56
C VAL A 322 -104.21 33.24 -11.48
N ALA A 323 -103.12 33.97 -11.78
CA ALA A 323 -101.75 33.48 -11.70
C ALA A 323 -101.40 33.02 -10.28
N GLY A 324 -101.01 31.75 -10.12
CA GLY A 324 -100.37 31.25 -8.91
C GLY A 324 -98.88 31.60 -8.91
N ASN A 325 -98.38 32.10 -7.78
CA ASN A 325 -96.94 32.33 -7.57
C ASN A 325 -96.15 31.02 -7.76
N PRO A 326 -94.97 31.05 -8.42
CA PRO A 326 -94.11 29.88 -8.50
C PRO A 326 -93.68 29.47 -7.08
N GLY A 327 -94.00 28.24 -6.70
CA GLY A 327 -93.58 27.65 -5.44
C GLY A 327 -92.06 27.51 -5.40
N SER A 328 -91.46 27.99 -4.32
CA SER A 328 -90.06 27.73 -3.99
C SER A 328 -89.89 26.23 -3.74
N ASN A 329 -89.23 25.52 -4.66
CA ASN A 329 -88.82 24.14 -4.39
C ASN A 329 -87.52 24.19 -3.60
N THR A 330 -87.60 23.88 -2.30
CA THR A 330 -86.43 23.56 -1.48
C THR A 330 -86.29 22.04 -1.47
N HIS A 331 -85.22 21.51 -2.06
CA HIS A 331 -84.88 20.10 -1.88
C HIS A 331 -83.43 19.88 -1.47
N VAL A 332 -83.29 18.92 -0.55
CA VAL A 332 -82.05 18.49 0.07
C VAL A 332 -81.76 17.12 -0.51
N ASP A 333 -80.80 17.02 -1.43
CA ASP A 333 -80.41 15.73 -2.00
C ASP A 333 -79.75 14.86 -0.91
N THR A 334 -80.28 13.65 -0.74
CA THR A 334 -79.74 12.65 0.18
C THR A 334 -78.86 11.70 -0.60
N ASP A 335 -77.54 11.83 -0.45
CA ASP A 335 -76.55 10.94 -1.05
C ASP A 335 -76.62 9.55 -0.39
N THR A 336 -77.06 8.54 -1.15
CA THR A 336 -77.14 7.15 -0.68
C THR A 336 -76.25 6.20 -1.48
N THR A 337 -75.30 5.62 -0.74
CA THR A 337 -74.71 4.26 -0.83
C THR A 337 -73.30 4.06 -1.42
N VAL A 338 -72.40 3.87 -0.45
CA VAL A 338 -71.22 2.99 -0.31
C VAL A 338 -71.15 1.77 -1.26
N ARG A 339 -69.96 1.51 -1.83
CA ARG A 339 -69.53 0.17 -2.27
C ARG A 339 -68.38 -0.35 -1.40
N THR A 340 -68.44 -1.62 -1.07
CA THR A 340 -67.38 -2.39 -0.39
C THR A 340 -66.66 -3.25 -1.42
N ALA A 341 -65.34 -3.09 -1.53
CA ALA A 341 -64.44 -4.09 -2.10
C ALA A 341 -63.18 -4.11 -1.22
N GLY A 342 -62.79 -5.28 -0.70
CA GLY A 342 -61.54 -5.45 0.07
C GLY A 342 -61.55 -5.10 1.57
N GLY A 343 -62.71 -4.98 2.22
CA GLY A 343 -62.77 -4.80 3.68
C GLY A 343 -62.52 -3.38 4.21
N GLN A 344 -62.42 -2.37 3.34
CA GLN A 344 -62.45 -0.95 3.71
C GLN A 344 -63.56 -0.25 2.91
N SER A 345 -64.49 0.39 3.61
CA SER A 345 -65.60 1.16 3.03
C SER A 345 -65.10 2.55 2.58
N ILE A 346 -65.19 2.85 1.28
CA ILE A 346 -64.98 4.21 0.79
C ILE A 346 -66.31 4.95 0.98
N ASN A 347 -66.39 5.82 1.98
CA ASN A 347 -67.56 6.66 2.17
C ASN A 347 -67.62 7.69 1.03
N ALA A 348 -68.80 7.88 0.43
CA ALA A 348 -69.05 9.11 -0.30
C ALA A 348 -68.81 10.28 0.69
N PRO A 349 -67.95 11.25 0.35
CA PRO A 349 -67.68 11.75 -1.01
C PRO A 349 -66.30 11.36 -1.61
N GLY A 350 -65.85 10.11 -1.47
CA GLY A 350 -64.62 9.62 -2.13
C GLY A 350 -63.36 9.72 -1.27
N PRO A 351 -62.17 9.39 -1.83
CA PRO A 351 -60.91 9.40 -1.08
C PRO A 351 -60.59 10.82 -0.60
N ASN A 352 -60.54 11.00 0.72
CA ASN A 352 -60.13 12.25 1.36
C ASN A 352 -58.66 12.17 1.84
N SER A 353 -58.11 13.30 2.27
CA SER A 353 -56.71 13.39 2.71
C SER A 353 -56.37 12.41 3.85
N ALA A 354 -57.30 12.07 4.74
CA ALA A 354 -57.07 11.14 5.83
C ALA A 354 -56.95 9.69 5.34
N ILE A 355 -57.85 9.25 4.46
CA ILE A 355 -57.81 7.92 3.84
C ILE A 355 -56.54 7.77 3.00
N MET A 356 -56.19 8.80 2.22
CA MET A 356 -54.99 8.77 1.39
C MET A 356 -53.71 8.74 2.23
N SER A 357 -53.66 9.51 3.32
CA SER A 357 -52.53 9.46 4.26
C SER A 357 -52.39 8.08 4.90
N ALA A 358 -53.49 7.42 5.26
CA ALA A 358 -53.46 6.05 5.79
C ALA A 358 -52.98 5.04 4.72
N TYR A 359 -53.48 5.16 3.49
CA TYR A 359 -53.07 4.29 2.38
C TYR A 359 -51.56 4.41 2.08
N LEU A 360 -51.05 5.64 1.96
CA LEU A 360 -49.65 5.89 1.63
C LEU A 360 -48.68 5.53 2.76
N ASN A 361 -49.06 5.67 4.03
CA ASN A 361 -48.14 5.50 5.16
C ASN A 361 -48.34 4.20 5.96
N ALA A 362 -49.48 3.50 5.82
CA ALA A 362 -49.82 2.35 6.65
C ALA A 362 -50.24 1.10 5.86
N SER A 363 -50.43 1.17 4.53
CA SER A 363 -50.75 -0.01 3.73
C SER A 363 -49.50 -0.72 3.21
N GLU A 364 -49.63 -2.01 2.85
CA GLU A 364 -48.55 -2.81 2.24
C GLU A 364 -48.12 -2.30 0.85
N LEU A 365 -49.02 -1.54 0.19
CA LEU A 365 -48.81 -0.87 -1.09
C LEU A 365 -48.36 0.60 -0.93
N GLY A 366 -48.15 1.04 0.31
CA GLY A 366 -47.73 2.39 0.66
C GLY A 366 -46.27 2.68 0.29
N ILE A 367 -45.85 3.92 0.55
CA ILE A 367 -44.49 4.40 0.25
C ILE A 367 -43.49 3.63 1.12
N ARG A 368 -42.49 3.01 0.49
CA ARG A 368 -41.37 2.39 1.21
C ARG A 368 -40.26 3.41 1.43
N ASN A 369 -40.12 3.91 2.65
CA ASN A 369 -38.99 4.75 3.04
C ASN A 369 -37.72 3.90 3.18
N VAL A 370 -36.89 3.89 2.13
CA VAL A 370 -35.64 3.12 2.11
C VAL A 370 -34.50 3.97 2.67
N LYS A 371 -33.88 3.51 3.76
CA LYS A 371 -32.62 4.07 4.29
C LYS A 371 -31.52 3.03 4.14
N ILE A 372 -30.51 3.33 3.34
CA ILE A 372 -29.37 2.44 3.12
C ILE A 372 -28.21 2.92 3.99
N ASP A 373 -27.64 2.00 4.77
CA ASP A 373 -26.44 2.22 5.59
C ASP A 373 -26.56 3.46 6.49
N GLN A 374 -27.57 3.48 7.36
CA GLN A 374 -27.78 4.59 8.30
C GLN A 374 -26.64 4.59 9.32
N GLY A 375 -25.87 5.68 9.37
CA GLY A 375 -24.67 5.78 10.21
C GLY A 375 -23.39 5.23 9.56
N ASP A 376 -23.42 4.89 8.26
CA ASP A 376 -22.22 4.57 7.46
C ASP A 376 -21.39 3.36 7.96
N ALA A 377 -21.99 2.47 8.76
CA ALA A 377 -21.29 1.31 9.33
C ALA A 377 -20.66 0.39 8.28
N ILE A 378 -21.34 0.15 7.15
CA ILE A 378 -20.79 -0.67 6.06
C ILE A 378 -19.68 0.11 5.37
N ARG A 379 -19.93 1.40 5.04
CA ARG A 379 -18.94 2.27 4.41
C ARG A 379 -17.65 2.37 5.21
N ASP A 380 -17.73 2.57 6.52
CA ASP A 380 -16.57 2.73 7.41
C ASP A 380 -15.86 1.40 7.67
N THR A 381 -16.56 0.27 7.47
CA THR A 381 -15.90 -1.03 7.38
C THR A 381 -15.09 -1.15 6.08
N VAL A 382 -15.53 -0.55 4.97
CA VAL A 382 -14.83 -0.63 3.65
C VAL A 382 -13.67 0.32 3.58
N ASN A 383 -13.90 1.55 4.00
CA ASN A 383 -12.94 2.64 3.95
C ASN A 383 -12.62 3.09 5.38
N LYS A 384 -11.42 2.77 5.84
CA LYS A 384 -10.95 3.09 7.19
C LYS A 384 -10.48 4.53 7.37
N SER A 385 -10.69 5.39 6.37
CA SER A 385 -10.25 6.80 6.43
C SER A 385 -10.86 7.56 7.61
N VAL A 386 -12.10 7.28 8.01
CA VAL A 386 -12.72 7.92 9.18
C VAL A 386 -12.14 7.33 10.47
N ASP A 387 -12.10 6.00 10.57
CA ASP A 387 -11.56 5.26 11.74
C ASP A 387 -10.11 5.65 12.09
N TYR A 388 -9.27 5.91 11.08
CA TYR A 388 -7.86 6.32 11.26
C TYR A 388 -7.65 7.83 11.17
N GLY A 389 -8.70 8.66 11.31
CA GLY A 389 -8.56 10.12 11.35
C GLY A 389 -7.91 10.73 10.10
N GLY A 390 -8.11 10.12 8.92
CA GLY A 390 -7.60 10.58 7.62
C GLY A 390 -6.22 10.04 7.22
N ILE A 391 -5.55 9.26 8.07
CA ILE A 391 -4.17 8.80 7.86
C ILE A 391 -4.09 7.58 6.93
N SER A 392 -5.10 6.69 6.96
CA SER A 392 -5.13 5.49 6.11
C SER A 392 -6.55 5.09 5.72
N LYS A 393 -6.72 4.55 4.52
CA LYS A 393 -8.00 3.96 4.03
C LYS A 393 -8.12 2.47 4.32
N VAL A 394 -7.02 1.82 4.69
CA VAL A 394 -6.90 0.37 4.88
C VAL A 394 -6.33 0.06 6.26
N ARG A 395 -6.55 -1.17 6.73
CA ARG A 395 -5.96 -1.64 7.98
C ARG A 395 -4.43 -1.63 7.91
N LEU A 396 -3.80 -1.14 8.97
CA LEU A 396 -2.36 -0.97 9.09
C LEU A 396 -1.70 -2.14 9.85
N THR A 397 -0.39 -2.29 9.69
CA THR A 397 0.49 -3.14 10.52
C THR A 397 1.32 -2.26 11.46
N THR A 398 1.97 -2.86 12.47
CA THR A 398 2.81 -2.12 13.43
C THR A 398 3.91 -1.33 12.72
N ASP A 399 4.53 -1.91 11.69
CA ASP A 399 5.58 -1.24 10.91
C ASP A 399 5.05 -0.05 10.10
N THR A 400 3.87 -0.19 9.48
CA THR A 400 3.24 0.95 8.79
C THR A 400 2.89 2.07 9.78
N VAL A 401 2.39 1.72 10.98
CA VAL A 401 2.06 2.70 12.02
C VAL A 401 3.32 3.42 12.48
N ARG A 402 4.45 2.71 12.68
CA ARG A 402 5.74 3.30 13.03
C ARG A 402 6.18 4.36 12.02
N SER A 403 6.10 4.05 10.72
CA SER A 403 6.35 5.01 9.63
C SER A 403 5.42 6.23 9.72
N LYS A 404 4.11 6.02 9.93
CA LYS A 404 3.12 7.12 10.06
C LYS A 404 3.41 8.02 11.28
N LEU A 405 3.86 7.46 12.40
CA LEU A 405 4.11 8.18 13.65
C LEU A 405 5.33 9.11 13.62
N ARG A 406 6.17 9.05 12.58
CA ARG A 406 7.30 9.97 12.43
C ARG A 406 6.89 11.39 12.05
N ASP A 407 5.64 11.59 11.65
CA ASP A 407 5.05 12.92 11.49
C ASP A 407 4.38 13.39 12.80
N PRO A 408 4.78 14.54 13.37
CA PRO A 408 4.21 15.05 14.62
C PRO A 408 2.70 15.30 14.56
N ASN A 409 2.12 15.62 13.39
CA ASN A 409 0.67 15.80 13.29
C ASN A 409 -0.06 14.46 13.44
N THR A 410 0.49 13.39 12.87
CA THR A 410 -0.03 12.03 13.04
C THR A 410 0.10 11.55 14.49
N SER A 411 1.22 11.83 15.17
CA SER A 411 1.37 11.45 16.59
C SER A 411 0.40 12.19 17.53
N ARG A 412 -0.09 13.37 17.14
CA ARG A 412 -1.09 14.17 17.89
C ARG A 412 -2.54 13.79 17.55
N ASN A 413 -2.76 12.96 16.54
CA ASN A 413 -4.10 12.55 16.12
C ASN A 413 -4.65 11.48 17.08
N SER A 414 -5.50 11.90 18.03
CA SER A 414 -6.07 11.01 19.04
C SER A 414 -6.90 9.87 18.46
N ASP A 415 -7.57 10.11 17.33
CA ASP A 415 -8.42 9.10 16.68
C ASP A 415 -7.55 8.00 16.08
N PHE A 416 -6.48 8.39 15.37
CA PHE A 416 -5.49 7.46 14.83
C PHE A 416 -4.86 6.60 15.91
N ILE A 417 -4.31 7.22 16.96
CA ILE A 417 -3.65 6.52 18.06
C ILE A 417 -4.63 5.59 18.80
N GLY A 418 -5.79 6.13 19.19
CA GLY A 418 -6.80 5.37 19.92
C GLY A 418 -7.24 4.13 19.13
N ARG A 419 -7.39 4.27 17.80
CA ARG A 419 -7.73 3.15 16.93
C ARG A 419 -6.60 2.12 16.86
N CYS A 420 -5.36 2.52 16.63
CA CYS A 420 -4.21 1.62 16.55
C CYS A 420 -3.99 0.80 17.83
N ILE A 421 -4.20 1.41 19.00
CA ILE A 421 -4.13 0.70 20.29
C ILE A 421 -5.30 -0.26 20.44
N SER A 422 -6.53 0.16 20.10
CA SER A 422 -7.73 -0.68 20.20
C SER A 422 -7.67 -1.93 19.32
N GLU A 423 -6.98 -1.85 18.18
CA GLU A 423 -6.77 -2.97 17.27
C GLU A 423 -5.57 -3.86 17.64
N GLY A 424 -4.83 -3.51 18.71
CA GLY A 424 -3.65 -4.24 19.16
C GLY A 424 -2.45 -4.12 18.22
N ILE A 425 -2.41 -3.06 17.39
CA ILE A 425 -1.32 -2.82 16.43
C ILE A 425 -0.19 -2.00 17.07
N LEU A 426 -0.55 -1.08 17.96
CA LEU A 426 0.38 -0.21 18.69
C LEU A 426 0.33 -0.56 20.18
N SER A 427 1.50 -0.78 20.78
CA SER A 427 1.61 -0.98 22.23
C SER A 427 1.18 0.26 23.02
N ALA A 428 0.59 0.04 24.20
CA ALA A 428 0.28 1.12 25.13
C ALA A 428 1.53 1.83 25.66
N SER A 429 2.71 1.19 25.61
CA SER A 429 3.99 1.80 26.01
C SER A 429 4.48 2.90 25.06
N TYR A 430 3.79 3.17 23.94
CA TYR A 430 4.15 4.27 23.03
C TYR A 430 4.19 5.64 23.74
N VAL A 431 3.42 5.82 24.83
CA VAL A 431 3.41 7.06 25.62
C VAL A 431 4.67 7.26 26.47
N GLU A 432 5.48 6.22 26.64
CA GLU A 432 6.70 6.28 27.43
C GLU A 432 7.72 7.18 26.73
N GLN A 433 7.97 8.35 27.31
CA GLN A 433 8.94 9.32 26.79
C GLN A 433 10.39 8.94 27.09
N LYS A 434 10.61 8.00 28.00
CA LYS A 434 11.92 7.54 28.43
C LYS A 434 11.89 6.01 28.48
N PRO A 435 12.98 5.33 28.10
CA PRO A 435 13.07 3.87 28.13
C PRO A 435 13.13 3.38 29.58
N GLN A 436 11.99 3.30 30.28
CA GLN A 436 11.95 2.81 31.67
C GLN A 436 12.02 1.28 31.73
N SER A 437 11.61 0.63 30.64
CA SER A 437 11.54 -0.83 30.52
C SER A 437 12.82 -1.45 29.95
N PHE A 438 13.83 -0.63 29.63
CA PHE A 438 15.07 -1.04 28.95
C PHE A 438 16.29 -0.45 29.65
N ASP A 439 17.43 -1.12 29.54
CA ASP A 439 18.67 -0.68 30.18
C ASP A 439 19.42 0.29 29.26
N ILE A 440 20.14 1.25 29.86
CA ILE A 440 21.02 2.18 29.13
C ILE A 440 22.44 1.61 29.10
N GLY A 441 22.95 1.40 27.88
CA GLY A 441 24.28 0.86 27.62
C GLY A 441 25.35 1.94 27.40
N ARG A 442 26.12 1.79 26.31
CA ARG A 442 27.22 2.69 25.94
C ARG A 442 26.70 4.08 25.53
N ILE A 443 27.51 5.11 25.78
CA ILE A 443 27.24 6.49 25.33
C ILE A 443 28.46 7.03 24.60
N PHE A 444 28.26 7.59 23.40
CA PHE A 444 29.29 8.28 22.63
C PHE A 444 28.84 9.69 22.26
N ASN A 445 29.72 10.66 22.42
CA ASN A 445 29.46 12.03 22.00
C ASN A 445 29.62 12.21 20.48
N LYS A 446 29.28 13.40 20.00
CA LYS A 446 29.44 13.83 18.59
C LYS A 446 30.90 13.86 18.13
N ASP A 447 31.83 14.03 19.06
CA ASP A 447 33.25 14.15 18.73
C ASP A 447 33.80 12.87 18.10
N ALA A 448 34.77 13.02 17.20
CA ALA A 448 35.36 11.89 16.50
C ALA A 448 36.00 10.92 17.49
N THR A 449 35.72 9.63 17.33
CA THR A 449 36.34 8.60 18.17
C THR A 449 37.85 8.55 17.89
N ALA A 450 38.67 8.58 18.94
CA ALA A 450 40.12 8.51 18.77
C ALA A 450 40.54 7.12 18.24
N VAL A 451 40.98 7.05 16.98
CA VAL A 451 41.48 5.81 16.36
C VAL A 451 43.00 5.88 16.20
N PHE A 452 43.70 4.82 16.61
CA PHE A 452 45.12 4.67 16.29
C PHE A 452 45.28 4.43 14.78
N PRO A 453 46.06 5.25 14.04
CA PRO A 453 46.21 5.07 12.61
C PRO A 453 46.93 3.74 12.31
N LYS A 454 46.21 2.79 11.71
CA LYS A 454 46.81 1.62 11.05
C LYS A 454 47.13 1.99 9.61
N GLY A 455 48.32 2.55 9.38
CA GLY A 455 48.79 2.87 8.03
C GLY A 455 48.84 1.65 7.12
N LYS A 456 48.16 1.71 5.96
CA LYS A 456 48.48 0.88 4.79
C LYS A 456 49.50 1.67 3.96
N THR A 457 50.72 1.16 3.85
CA THR A 457 51.71 1.68 2.91
C THR A 457 51.40 1.20 1.49
N LEU A 458 51.23 2.17 0.59
CA LEU A 458 51.13 1.97 -0.87
C LEU A 458 52.03 3.03 -1.52
N GLY A 459 53.21 2.62 -1.99
CA GLY A 459 54.11 3.48 -2.77
C GLY A 459 54.81 4.59 -1.99
N ASN A 460 55.90 5.10 -2.58
CA ASN A 460 56.84 6.07 -2.00
C ASN A 460 56.29 7.52 -1.96
N GLN A 461 55.05 7.70 -1.53
CA GLN A 461 54.50 9.01 -1.20
C GLN A 461 53.91 8.97 0.21
N ASN A 462 54.32 9.93 1.06
CA ASN A 462 53.70 10.17 2.35
C ASN A 462 52.24 10.58 2.13
N VAL A 463 51.34 9.61 2.11
CA VAL A 463 49.91 9.85 2.23
C VAL A 463 49.68 10.17 3.71
N GLN A 464 49.40 11.44 4.00
CA GLN A 464 48.88 11.82 5.32
C GLN A 464 47.59 11.06 5.58
N ALA A 465 47.43 10.58 6.80
CA ALA A 465 46.16 10.04 7.25
C ALA A 465 45.11 11.17 7.21
N GLU A 466 44.10 11.04 6.36
CA GLU A 466 42.84 11.76 6.51
C GLU A 466 41.93 10.90 7.44
N ARG A 467 41.33 11.37 8.55
CA ARG A 467 41.28 12.70 9.19
C ARG A 467 42.01 12.70 10.53
N ILE A 468 42.81 13.75 10.74
CA ILE A 468 43.22 14.29 12.04
C ILE A 468 41.97 14.85 12.71
N ALA A 469 41.88 14.72 14.04
CA ALA A 469 40.87 15.35 14.90
C ALA A 469 40.50 16.74 14.37
N GLY A 470 39.35 16.84 13.71
CA GLY A 470 38.82 18.08 13.18
C GLY A 470 37.47 18.29 13.84
N ASP A 471 37.34 19.41 14.55
CA ASP A 471 36.15 19.87 15.25
C ASP A 471 34.87 19.36 14.60
N ALA A 472 34.06 18.62 15.35
CA ALA A 472 32.80 18.03 14.88
C ALA A 472 31.69 19.08 14.65
N SER A 473 32.02 20.36 14.50
CA SER A 473 31.09 21.49 14.64
C SER A 473 31.10 22.52 13.49
N SER A 474 31.79 22.28 12.37
CA SER A 474 31.69 23.19 11.21
C SER A 474 30.83 22.60 10.10
N LEU A 475 29.82 23.35 9.65
CA LEU A 475 29.09 23.09 8.40
C LEU A 475 30.07 22.75 7.27
N LEU A 476 30.00 21.51 6.78
CA LEU A 476 30.87 21.05 5.70
C LEU A 476 30.13 21.21 4.38
N GLU A 477 30.60 22.10 3.52
CA GLU A 477 30.12 22.20 2.14
C GLU A 477 31.01 21.35 1.24
N THR A 478 30.45 20.28 0.69
CA THR A 478 31.15 19.36 -0.23
C THR A 478 30.37 19.25 -1.52
N THR A 479 31.08 19.18 -2.65
CA THR A 479 30.48 18.85 -3.95
C THR A 479 30.57 17.35 -4.15
N LEU A 480 29.42 16.68 -4.20
CA LEU A 480 29.35 15.26 -4.52
C LEU A 480 29.60 15.08 -6.02
N ILE A 481 30.58 14.25 -6.40
CA ILE A 481 30.83 13.95 -7.81
C ILE A 481 30.16 12.60 -8.11
N PRO A 482 28.95 12.58 -8.69
CA PRO A 482 28.27 11.33 -8.99
C PRO A 482 29.04 10.55 -10.05
N ASN A 483 29.03 9.22 -9.93
CA ASN A 483 29.53 8.38 -11.00
C ASN A 483 28.67 8.59 -12.25
N GLN A 484 29.30 8.86 -13.40
CA GLN A 484 28.60 9.14 -14.65
C GLN A 484 27.58 8.05 -15.04
N LEU A 485 27.86 6.79 -14.71
CA LEU A 485 26.95 5.66 -15.01
C LEU A 485 25.67 5.69 -14.16
N TYR A 486 25.75 6.21 -12.94
CA TYR A 486 24.68 6.20 -11.94
C TYR A 486 24.08 7.59 -11.69
N ASN A 487 24.55 8.62 -12.41
CA ASN A 487 24.02 9.97 -12.31
C ASN A 487 22.56 10.00 -12.83
N PRO A 488 21.57 10.36 -11.98
CA PRO A 488 20.17 10.42 -12.40
C PRO A 488 19.91 11.37 -13.57
N GLU A 489 20.65 12.47 -13.71
CA GLU A 489 20.45 13.44 -14.80
C GLU A 489 20.83 12.86 -16.15
N PHE A 490 21.95 12.13 -16.20
CA PHE A 490 22.39 11.49 -17.44
C PHE A 490 21.47 10.32 -17.82
N GLN A 491 20.95 9.62 -16.82
CA GLN A 491 19.94 8.58 -17.05
C GLN A 491 18.61 9.16 -17.51
N MET A 492 18.16 10.30 -16.96
CA MET A 492 16.95 10.99 -17.43
C MET A 492 17.11 11.45 -18.89
N LYS A 493 18.27 12.02 -19.26
CA LYS A 493 18.53 12.41 -20.66
C LYS A 493 18.55 11.22 -21.62
N ARG A 494 18.98 10.05 -21.15
CA ARG A 494 19.06 8.82 -21.95
C ARG A 494 17.71 8.12 -22.08
N ASP A 495 17.00 7.98 -20.96
CA ASP A 495 15.81 7.13 -20.83
C ASP A 495 14.49 7.93 -20.91
N GLY A 496 14.56 9.26 -20.88
CA GLY A 496 13.44 10.20 -20.94
C GLY A 496 12.73 10.40 -19.60
N VAL A 497 12.76 9.40 -18.71
CA VAL A 497 12.03 9.42 -17.44
C VAL A 497 12.79 8.69 -16.33
N ILE A 498 12.67 9.18 -15.09
CA ILE A 498 13.15 8.48 -13.90
C ILE A 498 12.10 7.47 -13.45
N THR A 499 12.52 6.22 -13.24
CA THR A 499 11.63 5.13 -12.80
C THR A 499 12.28 4.34 -11.66
N GLY A 500 11.55 3.40 -11.06
CA GLY A 500 12.12 2.46 -10.10
C GLY A 500 13.33 1.65 -10.62
N LYS A 501 13.53 1.58 -11.94
CA LYS A 501 14.67 0.89 -12.58
C LYS A 501 15.95 1.72 -12.64
N THR A 502 15.87 3.02 -12.43
CA THR A 502 17.03 3.92 -12.46
C THR A 502 18.05 3.48 -11.41
N LYS A 503 19.32 3.35 -11.81
CA LYS A 503 20.41 2.86 -10.94
C LYS A 503 21.06 4.04 -10.23
N LEU A 504 21.10 4.00 -8.91
CA LEU A 504 21.74 5.02 -8.07
C LEU A 504 23.14 4.59 -7.61
N GLY A 505 23.44 3.29 -7.71
CA GLY A 505 24.76 2.74 -7.43
C GLY A 505 24.86 1.31 -7.95
N ARG A 506 26.00 0.68 -7.69
CA ARG A 506 26.20 -0.73 -8.04
C ARG A 506 25.24 -1.60 -7.21
N GLY A 507 24.25 -2.21 -7.87
CA GLY A 507 23.24 -3.05 -7.21
C GLY A 507 22.18 -2.26 -6.42
N ILE A 508 22.14 -0.93 -6.55
CA ILE A 508 21.15 -0.08 -5.86
C ILE A 508 20.33 0.66 -6.92
N THR A 509 19.02 0.43 -6.91
CA THR A 509 18.05 1.11 -7.79
C THR A 509 17.10 1.98 -6.96
N VAL A 510 16.44 2.95 -7.59
CA VAL A 510 15.38 3.76 -6.96
C VAL A 510 14.33 2.86 -6.29
N ALA A 511 13.95 1.74 -6.92
CA ALA A 511 12.99 0.79 -6.36
C ALA A 511 13.34 0.28 -4.95
N LYS A 512 14.64 0.20 -4.59
CA LYS A 512 15.07 -0.23 -3.25
C LYS A 512 14.61 0.74 -2.14
N PHE A 513 14.44 2.02 -2.48
CA PHE A 513 13.95 3.05 -1.56
C PHE A 513 12.44 3.26 -1.66
N CYS A 514 11.81 2.79 -2.73
CA CYS A 514 10.35 2.82 -2.89
C CYS A 514 9.68 1.62 -2.20
N GLY A 515 10.32 0.46 -2.22
CA GLY A 515 9.78 -0.79 -1.68
C GLY A 515 10.19 -1.09 -0.23
N GLY A 516 10.32 -0.08 0.63
CA GLY A 516 10.54 -0.34 2.06
C GLY A 516 9.40 -1.19 2.61
N TYR A 517 9.71 -2.24 3.37
CA TYR A 517 8.69 -3.22 3.79
C TYR A 517 7.66 -2.62 4.75
N ALA A 518 8.02 -1.56 5.48
CA ALA A 518 7.16 -0.92 6.47
C ALA A 518 6.08 -0.03 5.83
N ASP A 519 6.41 0.79 4.84
CA ASP A 519 5.44 1.64 4.13
C ASP A 519 5.85 1.81 2.65
N PRO A 520 5.55 0.80 1.81
CA PRO A 520 5.97 0.81 0.41
C PRO A 520 5.18 1.82 -0.41
N ALA A 521 5.90 2.63 -1.18
CA ALA A 521 5.34 3.61 -2.12
C ALA A 521 5.85 3.38 -3.54
N THR A 522 5.11 3.84 -4.54
CA THR A 522 5.58 3.86 -5.93
C THR A 522 6.03 5.26 -6.31
N LEU A 523 6.95 5.41 -7.26
CA LEU A 523 7.27 6.74 -7.82
C LEU A 523 6.14 7.30 -8.69
N GLU A 524 5.12 6.49 -9.01
CA GLU A 524 4.06 6.83 -9.97
C GLU A 524 3.11 7.92 -9.48
N HIS A 525 2.96 8.08 -8.17
CA HIS A 525 2.12 9.15 -7.60
C HIS A 525 2.70 10.56 -7.80
N ILE A 526 3.99 10.68 -8.12
CA ILE A 526 4.64 11.94 -8.47
C ILE A 526 4.49 12.13 -9.97
N THR A 527 3.72 13.13 -10.39
CA THR A 527 3.41 13.37 -11.80
C THR A 527 4.42 14.28 -12.51
N ASP A 528 5.19 15.09 -11.75
CA ASP A 528 6.21 15.98 -12.31
C ASP A 528 7.57 15.26 -12.41
N ASP A 529 8.13 15.24 -13.63
CA ASP A 529 9.44 14.64 -13.90
C ASP A 529 10.60 15.40 -13.24
N ILE A 530 10.45 16.71 -13.01
CA ILE A 530 11.45 17.53 -12.30
C ILE A 530 11.55 17.07 -10.84
N ASP A 531 10.41 16.83 -10.20
CA ASP A 531 10.35 16.33 -8.82
C ASP A 531 10.92 14.90 -8.74
N ARG A 532 10.59 14.03 -9.71
CA ARG A 532 11.19 12.68 -9.79
C ARG A 532 12.71 12.73 -9.90
N LEU A 533 13.25 13.62 -10.72
CA LEU A 533 14.69 13.82 -10.84
C LEU A 533 15.29 14.31 -9.52
N GLN A 534 14.66 15.28 -8.87
CA GLN A 534 15.14 15.82 -7.61
C GLN A 534 15.16 14.77 -6.49
N ILE A 535 14.11 13.94 -6.41
CA ILE A 535 14.03 12.80 -5.49
C ILE A 535 15.16 11.81 -5.79
N ALA A 536 15.40 11.47 -7.07
CA ALA A 536 16.48 10.56 -7.43
C ALA A 536 17.88 11.12 -7.09
N ARG A 537 18.10 12.44 -7.19
CA ARG A 537 19.34 13.08 -6.73
C ARG A 537 19.51 12.94 -5.21
N ASN A 538 18.46 13.17 -4.43
CA ASN A 538 18.50 13.02 -2.98
C ASN A 538 18.75 11.56 -2.57
N LEU A 539 18.07 10.61 -3.22
CA LEU A 539 18.26 9.17 -3.00
C LEU A 539 19.65 8.69 -3.44
N TYR A 540 20.31 9.35 -4.39
CA TYR A 540 21.70 9.05 -4.75
C TYR A 540 22.65 9.22 -3.54
N ALA A 541 22.45 10.27 -2.74
CA ALA A 541 23.26 10.46 -1.52
C ALA A 541 23.03 9.33 -0.51
N ASN A 542 21.78 8.88 -0.35
CA ASN A 542 21.45 7.71 0.46
C ASN A 542 22.02 6.39 -0.11
N ALA A 543 22.15 6.26 -1.44
CA ALA A 543 22.83 5.12 -2.06
C ALA A 543 24.34 5.10 -1.75
N GLU A 544 25.00 6.26 -1.71
CA GLU A 544 26.40 6.37 -1.26
C GLU A 544 26.55 6.04 0.23
N PHE A 545 25.57 6.42 1.07
CA PHE A 545 25.55 6.01 2.48
C PHE A 545 25.50 4.48 2.63
N ILE A 546 24.58 3.80 1.93
CA ILE A 546 24.51 2.32 1.95
C ILE A 546 25.87 1.71 1.57
N ARG A 547 26.53 2.26 0.54
CA ARG A 547 27.83 1.76 0.10
C ARG A 547 28.90 1.88 1.19
N GLN A 548 28.94 3.02 1.89
CA GLN A 548 29.90 3.25 2.98
C GLN A 548 29.59 2.39 4.22
N ALA A 549 28.32 2.29 4.60
CA ALA A 549 27.88 1.40 5.68
C ALA A 549 28.24 -0.07 5.40
N GLN A 550 28.10 -0.51 4.15
CA GLN A 550 28.45 -1.87 3.74
C GLN A 550 29.94 -2.18 3.94
N GLU A 551 30.86 -1.21 3.83
CA GLU A 551 32.29 -1.42 4.08
C GLU A 551 32.60 -1.81 5.55
N PHE A 552 31.78 -1.33 6.50
CA PHE A 552 31.85 -1.76 7.89
C PHE A 552 31.24 -3.15 8.08
N LEU A 553 30.05 -3.37 7.52
CA LEU A 553 29.32 -4.64 7.67
C LEU A 553 30.07 -5.81 7.03
N ASP A 554 30.79 -5.59 5.94
CA ASP A 554 31.59 -6.59 5.25
C ASP A 554 32.72 -7.19 6.11
N LYS A 555 33.16 -6.48 7.16
CA LYS A 555 34.18 -6.99 8.10
C LYS A 555 33.59 -8.09 9.00
N GLY A 556 32.33 -7.93 9.40
CA GLY A 556 31.60 -8.91 10.22
C GLY A 556 30.90 -9.98 9.38
N ASN A 557 30.45 -9.61 8.17
CA ASN A 557 29.84 -10.48 7.15
C ASN A 557 28.63 -11.32 7.63
N LYS A 558 27.96 -10.88 8.69
CA LYS A 558 26.81 -11.55 9.30
C LYS A 558 25.55 -10.69 9.33
N HIS A 559 25.63 -9.47 8.81
CA HIS A 559 24.56 -8.49 8.92
C HIS A 559 24.23 -7.87 7.56
N ARG A 560 22.96 -7.55 7.38
CA ARG A 560 22.41 -6.87 6.20
C ARG A 560 21.82 -5.53 6.60
N LEU A 561 22.17 -4.48 5.85
CA LEU A 561 21.46 -3.21 5.93
C LEU A 561 20.23 -3.24 5.00
N ILE A 562 19.05 -3.14 5.59
CA ILE A 562 17.77 -3.14 4.89
C ILE A 562 17.17 -1.74 4.95
N VAL A 563 16.47 -1.36 3.88
CA VAL A 563 15.66 -0.13 3.88
C VAL A 563 14.28 -0.48 4.44
N ALA A 564 14.01 -0.06 5.68
CA ALA A 564 12.72 -0.28 6.31
C ALA A 564 11.68 0.69 5.74
N GLU A 565 12.06 1.97 5.65
CA GLU A 565 11.22 3.05 5.12
C GLU A 565 12.06 3.93 4.19
N GLY A 566 11.47 4.38 3.08
CA GLY A 566 12.17 5.24 2.12
C GLY A 566 11.27 6.36 1.60
N LEU A 567 10.87 6.30 0.33
CA LEU A 567 10.00 7.34 -0.25
C LEU A 567 8.62 7.30 0.40
N TYR A 568 8.23 8.39 1.06
CA TYR A 568 6.92 8.50 1.70
C TYR A 568 5.84 9.03 0.76
N LYS A 569 4.65 8.42 0.78
CA LYS A 569 3.46 8.91 0.09
C LYS A 569 2.39 9.28 1.11
N LYS A 570 2.03 10.57 1.14
CA LYS A 570 0.93 11.04 1.97
C LYS A 570 -0.43 10.60 1.44
N GLU A 571 -1.37 10.35 2.33
CA GLU A 571 -2.77 10.16 1.96
C GLU A 571 -3.48 11.50 1.72
N ALA A 572 -4.62 11.45 1.02
CA ALA A 572 -5.36 12.66 0.63
C ALA A 572 -5.87 13.48 1.83
N GLY A 573 -6.14 12.83 2.96
CA GLY A 573 -6.57 13.47 4.22
C GLY A 573 -5.41 13.83 5.15
N GLU A 574 -4.17 13.51 4.77
CA GLU A 574 -2.99 13.66 5.63
C GLU A 574 -2.29 15.01 5.36
N THR A 575 -2.00 15.74 6.44
CA THR A 575 -1.23 16.99 6.39
C THR A 575 0.08 16.82 7.13
N LEU A 576 1.17 16.73 6.37
CA LEU A 576 2.52 16.60 6.91
C LEU A 576 3.04 17.93 7.45
N ASP A 577 3.73 17.87 8.58
CA ASP A 577 4.52 19.00 9.07
C ASP A 577 5.75 19.20 8.17
N VAL A 578 6.08 20.46 7.84
CA VAL A 578 7.17 20.79 6.90
C VAL A 578 8.56 20.41 7.42
N ASP A 579 8.71 20.24 8.73
CA ASP A 579 9.97 19.82 9.36
C ASP A 579 9.95 18.35 9.78
N SER A 580 8.88 17.60 9.45
CA SER A 580 8.81 16.18 9.81
C SER A 580 9.68 15.29 8.93
N LEU A 581 10.04 14.14 9.49
CA LEU A 581 10.80 13.12 8.76
C LEU A 581 10.02 12.62 7.55
N ASN A 582 8.69 12.48 7.64
CA ASN A 582 7.84 11.99 6.54
C ASN A 582 7.78 12.98 5.37
N PHE A 583 7.77 14.28 5.65
CA PHE A 583 7.83 15.30 4.62
C PHE A 583 9.18 15.36 3.90
N LEU A 584 10.28 15.15 4.63
CA LEU A 584 11.61 15.05 4.03
C LEU A 584 11.77 13.72 3.26
N ALA A 585 11.19 12.64 3.76
CA ALA A 585 11.14 11.33 3.11
C ALA A 585 10.35 11.38 1.79
N SER A 586 9.25 12.14 1.70
CA SER A 586 8.51 12.34 0.44
C SER A 586 9.34 13.05 -0.64
N ARG A 587 10.46 13.67 -0.26
CA ARG A 587 11.45 14.28 -1.17
C ARG A 587 12.70 13.42 -1.39
N GLY A 588 12.73 12.20 -0.84
CA GLY A 588 13.87 11.29 -0.91
C GLY A 588 15.09 11.70 -0.08
N GLN A 589 14.92 12.60 0.90
CA GLN A 589 16.02 13.09 1.74
C GLN A 589 16.26 12.21 2.97
N VAL A 590 15.19 11.62 3.51
CA VAL A 590 15.25 10.74 4.68
C VAL A 590 15.02 9.30 4.25
N VAL A 591 15.83 8.38 4.79
CA VAL A 591 15.65 6.93 4.65
C VAL A 591 15.89 6.30 6.02
N VAL A 592 15.07 5.31 6.37
CA VAL A 592 15.19 4.53 7.61
C VAL A 592 15.78 3.17 7.29
N TYR A 593 16.82 2.81 8.05
CA TYR A 593 17.53 1.56 7.89
C TYR A 593 17.39 0.67 9.12
N GLU A 594 17.38 -0.62 8.87
CA GLU A 594 17.49 -1.65 9.90
C GLU A 594 18.67 -2.55 9.61
N LEU A 595 19.32 -3.00 10.68
CA LEU A 595 20.39 -3.95 10.60
C LEU A 595 19.90 -5.33 11.04
N ARG A 596 19.78 -6.25 10.09
CA ARG A 596 19.35 -7.63 10.37
C ARG A 596 20.53 -8.58 10.43
N ASP A 597 20.47 -9.52 11.37
CA ASP A 597 21.46 -10.59 11.49
C ASP A 597 21.19 -11.75 10.50
N LEU A 598 21.85 -12.90 10.68
CA LEU A 598 21.65 -14.09 9.84
C LEU A 598 20.26 -14.72 9.96
N THR A 599 19.57 -14.45 11.07
CA THR A 599 18.24 -14.98 11.37
C THR A 599 17.11 -14.05 10.92
N GLY A 600 17.45 -12.87 10.39
CA GLY A 600 16.47 -11.86 9.98
C GLY A 600 16.01 -10.97 11.14
N ASN A 601 16.55 -11.15 12.35
CA ASN A 601 16.21 -10.35 13.53
C ASN A 601 17.04 -9.06 13.59
N ILE A 602 16.48 -8.01 14.20
CA ILE A 602 17.20 -6.75 14.41
C ILE A 602 18.28 -6.95 15.47
N ASP A 603 19.53 -6.65 15.13
CA ASP A 603 20.64 -6.69 16.08
C ASP A 603 20.84 -5.29 16.67
N VAL A 604 20.23 -5.07 17.85
CA VAL A 604 20.25 -3.77 18.53
C VAL A 604 21.68 -3.31 18.88
N PRO A 605 22.53 -4.12 19.55
CA PRO A 605 23.91 -3.73 19.84
C PRO A 605 24.72 -3.41 18.58
N LYS A 606 24.53 -4.18 17.49
CA LYS A 606 25.26 -3.94 16.25
C LYS A 606 24.76 -2.71 15.50
N THR A 607 23.47 -2.38 15.62
CA THR A 607 22.90 -1.13 15.10
C THR A 607 23.55 0.08 15.76
N PHE A 608 23.76 0.04 17.07
CA PHE A 608 24.51 1.08 17.79
C PHE A 608 25.96 1.20 17.28
N GLU A 609 26.67 0.08 17.11
CA GLU A 609 28.04 0.11 16.56
C GLU A 609 28.11 0.65 15.13
N LEU A 610 27.10 0.34 14.30
CA LEU A 610 26.99 0.91 12.97
C LEU A 610 26.78 2.43 13.04
N ALA A 611 25.93 2.91 13.95
CA ALA A 611 25.73 4.35 14.14
C ALA A 611 27.03 5.05 14.56
N VAL A 612 27.80 4.47 15.49
CA VAL A 612 29.12 5.01 15.88
C VAL A 612 30.09 5.03 14.68
N TYR A 613 30.13 3.97 13.87
CA TYR A 613 30.93 3.95 12.66
C TYR A 613 30.49 5.04 11.66
N CYS A 614 29.19 5.15 11.40
CA CYS A 614 28.66 6.16 10.48
C CYS A 614 28.97 7.57 10.94
N LYS A 615 28.87 7.86 12.25
CA LYS A 615 29.26 9.15 12.84
C LYS A 615 30.69 9.56 12.45
N ASP A 616 31.63 8.63 12.46
CA ASP A 616 33.04 8.92 12.24
C ASP A 616 33.44 8.94 10.75
N TYR A 617 32.76 8.14 9.90
CA TYR A 617 33.20 7.86 8.53
C TYR A 617 32.25 8.33 7.42
N THR A 618 31.01 8.72 7.73
CA THR A 618 30.04 9.16 6.73
C THR A 618 29.62 10.62 6.96
N ASN A 619 29.15 11.29 5.90
CA ASN A 619 28.58 12.63 6.01
C ASN A 619 27.06 12.56 5.84
N PHE A 620 26.34 13.27 6.70
CA PHE A 620 24.88 13.36 6.71
C PHE A 620 24.44 14.75 7.20
N ASP A 621 23.19 15.10 6.96
CA ASP A 621 22.63 16.30 7.57
C ASP A 621 22.35 16.02 9.05
N LYS A 622 21.59 14.95 9.29
CA LYS A 622 21.26 14.46 10.62
C LYS A 622 21.18 12.93 10.63
N MET A 623 21.72 12.28 11.65
CA MET A 623 21.58 10.85 11.89
C MET A 623 20.87 10.66 13.22
N ILE A 624 19.81 9.86 13.21
CA ILE A 624 19.00 9.59 14.39
C ILE A 624 19.08 8.10 14.66
N LEU A 625 19.59 7.75 15.84
CA LEU A 625 19.46 6.41 16.37
C LEU A 625 18.11 6.34 17.09
N ASP A 626 17.17 5.65 16.47
CA ASP A 626 15.76 5.62 16.87
C ASP A 626 15.45 4.28 17.53
N TYR A 627 14.86 4.35 18.71
CA TYR A 627 14.38 3.20 19.45
C TYR A 627 12.88 3.35 19.70
N ASP A 628 12.13 2.26 19.69
CA ASP A 628 10.73 2.29 20.09
C ASP A 628 10.28 0.99 20.73
N SER A 629 9.19 1.11 21.49
CA SER A 629 8.47 0.01 22.11
C SER A 629 7.08 -0.15 21.49
N TYR A 630 6.91 0.16 20.20
CA TYR A 630 5.61 0.15 19.55
C TYR A 630 5.08 -1.26 19.31
N ASN A 631 5.96 -2.26 19.32
CA ASN A 631 5.59 -3.65 19.11
C ASN A 631 4.67 -4.14 20.24
N PRO A 632 3.49 -4.71 19.90
CA PRO A 632 2.55 -5.23 20.90
C PRO A 632 3.11 -6.37 21.77
N ASP A 633 4.17 -7.05 21.32
CA ASP A 633 4.88 -8.08 22.07
C ASP A 633 5.86 -7.52 23.11
N GLY A 634 6.05 -6.19 23.16
CA GLY A 634 6.95 -5.50 24.07
C GLY A 634 8.42 -5.51 23.65
N SER A 635 8.76 -6.04 22.47
CA SER A 635 10.13 -6.05 21.96
C SER A 635 10.63 -4.65 21.62
N LEU A 636 11.92 -4.41 21.85
CA LEU A 636 12.61 -3.17 21.47
C LEU A 636 12.90 -3.20 19.97
N ASN A 637 12.43 -2.18 19.24
CA ASN A 637 12.86 -1.92 17.88
C ASN A 637 14.03 -0.92 17.89
N ALA A 638 15.01 -1.12 17.01
CA ALA A 638 16.12 -0.19 16.81
C ALA A 638 16.33 0.06 15.32
N GLN A 639 16.36 1.34 14.95
CA GLN A 639 16.45 1.82 13.58
C GLN A 639 17.47 2.94 13.46
N LEU A 640 18.07 3.04 12.29
CA LEU A 640 18.99 4.11 11.94
C LEU A 640 18.36 5.00 10.87
N ILE A 641 17.93 6.19 11.26
CA ILE A 641 17.35 7.18 10.35
C ILE A 641 18.46 8.09 9.85
N ILE A 642 18.59 8.19 8.54
CA ILE A 642 19.57 9.07 7.91
C ILE A 642 18.85 10.15 7.12
N GLN A 643 19.10 11.39 7.50
CA GLN A 643 18.68 12.57 6.78
C GLN A 643 19.87 13.10 5.96
N MET A 644 19.71 13.12 4.65
CA MET A 644 20.64 13.78 3.72
C MET A 644 20.18 15.21 3.44
N PRO A 645 21.10 16.17 3.26
CA PRO A 645 20.72 17.50 2.85
C PRO A 645 20.18 17.48 1.40
N PRO A 646 19.38 18.47 0.98
CA PRO A 646 18.97 18.58 -0.41
C PRO A 646 20.18 18.59 -1.35
N CYS A 647 20.17 17.72 -2.35
CA CYS A 647 21.16 17.69 -3.40
C CYS A 647 20.77 18.69 -4.49
N ASN A 648 21.44 19.85 -4.54
CA ASN A 648 21.19 20.85 -5.55
C ASN A 648 21.61 20.35 -6.95
N PRO A 649 21.12 20.97 -8.06
CA PRO A 649 21.55 20.61 -9.42
C PRO A 649 23.07 20.66 -9.64
N ASP A 650 23.78 21.51 -8.88
CA ASP A 650 25.24 21.61 -8.91
C ASP A 650 25.95 20.56 -8.04
N TRP A 651 25.20 19.62 -7.46
CA TRP A 651 25.67 18.57 -6.54
C TRP A 651 26.38 19.08 -5.27
N LYS A 652 26.20 20.36 -4.94
CA LYS A 652 26.67 20.96 -3.70
C LYS A 652 25.73 20.61 -2.56
N MET A 653 26.30 20.01 -1.52
CA MET A 653 25.58 19.55 -0.32
C MET A 653 26.22 20.16 0.92
N ARG A 654 25.39 20.58 1.87
CA ARG A 654 25.82 21.16 3.15
C ARG A 654 25.48 20.19 4.27
N TYR A 655 26.51 19.62 4.88
CA TYR A 655 26.38 18.62 5.93
C TYR A 655 26.55 19.27 7.30
N ARG A 656 25.56 19.09 8.18
CA ARG A 656 25.64 19.48 9.60
C ARG A 656 26.24 18.39 10.49
N ASN A 657 26.15 17.13 10.04
CA ASN A 657 26.59 15.95 10.77
C ASN A 657 26.01 15.87 12.18
N ASP A 658 24.77 16.30 12.37
CA ASP A 658 24.12 16.28 13.69
C ASP A 658 23.68 14.86 14.07
N ILE A 659 23.86 14.49 15.32
CA ILE A 659 23.43 13.19 15.85
C ILE A 659 22.36 13.37 16.93
N GLU A 660 21.42 12.45 16.97
CA GLU A 660 20.33 12.43 17.95
C GLU A 660 20.03 10.97 18.34
N THR A 661 19.68 10.74 19.61
CA THR A 661 19.05 9.49 20.04
C THR A 661 17.59 9.74 20.40
N ARG A 662 16.68 8.90 19.89
CA ARG A 662 15.24 8.97 20.17
C ARG A 662 14.73 7.69 20.81
N TYR A 663 13.70 7.83 21.63
CA TYR A 663 12.89 6.74 22.14
C TYR A 663 11.41 7.10 22.00
N ASN A 664 10.61 6.27 21.31
CA ASN A 664 9.21 6.53 21.01
C ASN A 664 8.98 7.93 20.39
N ASN A 665 9.84 8.32 19.44
CA ASN A 665 9.90 9.67 18.83
C ASN A 665 10.23 10.84 19.77
N TYR A 666 10.50 10.61 21.06
CA TYR A 666 10.99 11.62 21.99
C TYR A 666 12.52 11.65 22.03
N THR A 667 13.11 12.83 21.86
CA THR A 667 14.56 13.04 21.95
C THR A 667 15.07 12.69 23.35
N GLN A 668 16.02 11.76 23.43
CA GLN A 668 16.73 11.45 24.67
C GLN A 668 17.96 12.34 24.83
N THR A 669 18.75 12.45 23.77
CA THR A 669 19.97 13.26 23.72
C THR A 669 20.12 13.92 22.35
N ASN A 670 20.67 15.15 22.35
CA ASN A 670 21.11 15.84 21.15
C ASN A 670 22.64 15.93 21.20
N GLY A 671 23.33 15.46 20.16
CA GLY A 671 24.79 15.44 20.12
C GLY A 671 25.45 14.23 20.79
N GLU A 672 24.66 13.22 21.19
CA GLU A 672 25.17 11.96 21.76
C GLU A 672 24.37 10.76 21.23
N LEU A 673 25.06 9.65 20.99
CA LEU A 673 24.46 8.34 20.74
C LEU A 673 24.38 7.57 22.06
N VAL A 674 23.18 7.17 22.45
CA VAL A 674 22.91 6.38 23.65
C VAL A 674 22.41 5.01 23.22
N GLU A 675 23.03 3.95 23.72
CA GLU A 675 22.59 2.58 23.51
C GLU A 675 21.44 2.24 24.47
N ILE A 676 20.35 1.68 23.95
CA ILE A 676 19.22 1.15 24.72
C ILE A 676 19.15 -0.36 24.43
N ILE A 677 19.04 -1.19 25.47
CA ILE A 677 19.07 -2.66 25.39
C ILE A 677 17.93 -3.33 26.17
#